data_AF-A0A8H6TH27-F1
#
_entry.id   AF-A0A8H6TH27-F1
#
_cell.length_a   1.000
_cell.length_b   1.000
_cell.length_c   1.000
_cell.angle_alpha   90.00
_cell.angle_beta   90.00
_cell.angle_gamma   90.00
#
_symmetry.space_group_name_H-M   'P 1'
#
loop_
_entity.id
_entity.type
_entity.pdbx_description
1 polymer ?
#
loop_
_entity_poly.entity_id
_entity_poly.type
_entity_poly.pdbx_seq_one_letter_code
_entity_poly.pdbx_strand_id
1 'polypeptide(L)'
;MAAPAAQFAATRDATNSLVLYLSPTQPPIPIPPELRDELPDQIWAERLRTLTATASRYNKVWFERIWLLVGICAIFIVPVALFPIILKALLTRNDTVANHIFEARGISFGVFVGLMLLFFVPMAIWKYIGQQEANALLLKTPGIFSSNIILRIQLPAGKSVSVFTFGAYLPSHIGQAPDQEANYFYPYKPGSEGLPRMSTIGNVPLFNDEKKGEQEPPPKLTKTALKKAAKAARQAKAKPTPPQTPPVAPASLIPDIVSEEVEPLQPPVLTNGIQKSEPEAPLKVEEFIPDPVIPPTPLPPVEIPLPTLRPPLPEPVVPNPTPTVAKPSPVVAKPIPVVVENPTLVAETTKKRQNMLTRTLWTFIMIGAFIALLLMGHTYMILLVMLCQTLVYREVTALFSLTTSEEETKKHGKDPWSTTLNWYFFVVTNYFLFTLYTIGFVGFVMSLQKGFLKQQFGLFCWVHMSLLIIVLSSHFIVNNILEGLIWFWVPASLVICNDVFAYVWGITFGRTPLIQLSPKKTVEGFIGAFWSTMIFGVLWGTYFMQFDYMICPVQDLGVSAWSSVKCKPNPVFVWRDWQMGPPMAVFLSTLLGRTITTIPYAPYHLHLLFMSGFASLVAPFGGFFASGFKRAFNIKDFGHSIPGHGGMTDRMDCQFLMGVFVYVYYGSLIREYHVTVGSVLQTIATGLTVDEQLVLLADLQRYLARQGIKIPSR
;
A
#
# COMPACT_ATOMS: atom_id res chain seq x y z
N MET A 1 -45.05 11.27 -21.10
CA MET A 1 -43.64 11.71 -21.12
C MET A 1 -42.89 10.82 -22.10
N ALA A 2 -42.15 11.38 -23.06
CA ALA A 2 -41.26 10.58 -23.89
C ALA A 2 -40.04 10.17 -23.06
N ALA A 3 -39.54 8.95 -23.25
CA ALA A 3 -38.25 8.57 -22.67
C ALA A 3 -37.13 9.42 -23.33
N PRO A 4 -36.13 9.91 -22.58
CA PRO A 4 -35.00 10.60 -23.19
C PRO A 4 -34.31 9.65 -24.18
N ALA A 5 -34.06 10.13 -25.40
CA ALA A 5 -33.37 9.34 -26.42
C ALA A 5 -31.98 8.96 -25.88
N ALA A 6 -31.80 7.69 -25.55
CA ALA A 6 -30.52 7.18 -25.07
C ALA A 6 -29.49 7.38 -26.19
N GLN A 7 -28.61 8.36 -26.02
CA GLN A 7 -27.50 8.60 -26.94
C GLN A 7 -26.75 7.29 -27.13
N PHE A 8 -26.81 6.72 -28.35
CA PHE A 8 -26.13 5.47 -28.64
C PHE A 8 -24.62 5.75 -28.47
N ALA A 9 -24.03 5.22 -27.39
CA ALA A 9 -22.72 5.64 -26.89
C ALA A 9 -21.55 5.04 -27.71
N ALA A 10 -21.65 5.11 -29.03
CA ALA A 10 -20.64 4.75 -30.00
C ALA A 10 -19.42 5.69 -29.84
N THR A 11 -18.42 5.24 -29.08
CA THR A 11 -17.24 6.05 -28.77
C THR A 11 -16.03 5.51 -29.53
N ARG A 12 -15.32 6.37 -30.26
CA ARG A 12 -14.13 6.01 -31.03
C ARG A 12 -12.91 6.11 -30.14
N ASP A 13 -12.21 5.00 -29.94
CA ASP A 13 -10.94 4.97 -29.22
C ASP A 13 -9.78 5.39 -30.14
N ALA A 14 -8.67 5.87 -29.55
CA ALA A 14 -7.47 6.33 -30.25
C ALA A 14 -6.83 5.24 -31.14
N THR A 15 -7.17 3.96 -30.93
CA THR A 15 -6.72 2.80 -31.71
C THR A 15 -7.59 2.48 -32.94
N ASN A 16 -8.41 3.43 -33.40
CA ASN A 16 -9.35 3.28 -34.51
C ASN A 16 -10.38 2.13 -34.33
N SER A 17 -10.83 1.93 -33.08
CA SER A 17 -11.87 0.95 -32.74
C SER A 17 -13.13 1.64 -32.22
N LEU A 18 -14.30 1.19 -32.68
CA LEU A 18 -15.61 1.63 -32.22
C LEU A 18 -16.01 0.86 -30.95
N VAL A 19 -16.32 1.58 -29.86
CA VAL A 19 -16.84 1.01 -28.61
C VAL A 19 -18.35 1.20 -28.57
N LEU A 20 -19.11 0.11 -28.38
CA LEU A 20 -20.57 0.12 -28.25
C LEU A 20 -20.98 -0.45 -26.89
N TYR A 21 -21.85 0.28 -26.19
CA TYR A 21 -22.44 -0.13 -24.93
C TYR A 21 -23.84 -0.70 -25.17
N LEU A 22 -24.12 -1.89 -24.65
CA LEU A 22 -25.36 -2.63 -24.86
C LEU A 22 -26.00 -2.96 -23.51
N SER A 23 -27.25 -2.54 -23.32
CA SER A 23 -28.11 -3.02 -22.22
C SER A 23 -29.04 -4.14 -22.70
N PRO A 24 -29.28 -5.20 -21.92
CA PRO A 24 -30.31 -6.20 -22.20
C PRO A 24 -31.75 -5.65 -22.32
N THR A 25 -31.98 -4.40 -21.91
CA THR A 25 -33.30 -3.73 -21.93
C THR A 25 -33.45 -2.67 -23.04
N GLN A 26 -32.42 -2.42 -23.85
CA GLN A 26 -32.46 -1.41 -24.91
C GLN A 26 -33.00 -1.99 -26.24
N PRO A 27 -33.65 -1.18 -27.09
CA PRO A 27 -33.95 -1.58 -28.47
C PRO A 27 -32.65 -1.82 -29.25
N PRO A 28 -32.68 -2.65 -30.31
CA PRO A 28 -31.49 -2.95 -31.11
C PRO A 28 -30.89 -1.66 -31.70
N ILE A 29 -29.60 -1.45 -31.43
CA ILE A 29 -28.86 -0.28 -31.94
C ILE A 29 -28.77 -0.38 -33.48
N PRO A 30 -29.08 0.69 -34.24
CA PRO A 30 -28.92 0.68 -35.70
C PRO A 30 -27.45 0.47 -36.11
N ILE A 31 -27.21 0.05 -37.36
CA ILE A 31 -25.83 -0.07 -37.87
C ILE A 31 -25.10 1.28 -37.75
N PRO A 32 -23.89 1.32 -37.14
CA PRO A 32 -23.00 2.48 -37.21
C PRO A 32 -22.64 2.77 -38.68
N PRO A 33 -22.70 4.02 -39.14
CA PRO A 33 -22.55 4.35 -40.56
C PRO A 33 -21.23 3.87 -41.18
N GLU A 34 -20.18 3.68 -40.38
CA GLU A 34 -18.88 3.11 -40.78
C GLU A 34 -18.98 1.68 -41.33
N LEU A 35 -19.99 0.92 -40.91
CA LEU A 35 -20.16 -0.52 -41.19
C LEU A 35 -21.27 -0.81 -42.21
N ARG A 36 -22.04 0.22 -42.63
CA ARG A 36 -23.22 0.06 -43.50
C ARG A 36 -22.90 -0.49 -44.89
N ASP A 37 -21.71 -0.22 -45.42
CA ASP A 37 -21.27 -0.76 -46.72
C ASP A 37 -20.83 -2.24 -46.63
N GLU A 38 -20.49 -2.72 -45.43
CA GLU A 38 -19.82 -4.01 -45.20
C GLU A 38 -20.71 -5.04 -44.52
N LEU A 39 -21.84 -4.62 -43.93
CA LEU A 39 -22.78 -5.51 -43.26
C LEU A 39 -24.24 -5.05 -43.47
N PRO A 40 -25.13 -5.92 -43.99
CA PRO A 40 -26.56 -5.64 -44.08
C PRO A 40 -27.24 -5.47 -42.70
N ASP A 41 -28.19 -4.53 -42.58
CA ASP A 41 -28.92 -4.23 -41.34
C ASP A 41 -29.57 -5.47 -40.67
N GLN A 42 -30.04 -6.44 -41.47
CA GLN A 42 -30.61 -7.69 -40.98
C GLN A 42 -29.58 -8.54 -40.22
N ILE A 43 -28.38 -8.72 -40.80
CA ILE A 43 -27.29 -9.53 -40.23
C ILE A 43 -26.74 -8.86 -38.96
N TRP A 44 -26.70 -7.53 -38.92
CA TRP A 44 -26.37 -6.79 -37.70
C TRP A 44 -27.39 -7.02 -36.59
N ALA A 45 -28.69 -6.84 -36.87
CA ALA A 45 -29.74 -7.02 -35.88
C ALA A 45 -29.79 -8.46 -35.32
N GLU A 46 -29.54 -9.47 -36.16
CA GLU A 46 -29.43 -10.87 -35.75
C GLU A 46 -28.21 -11.11 -34.85
N ARG A 47 -27.01 -10.64 -35.25
CA ARG A 47 -25.80 -10.74 -34.43
C ARG A 47 -25.98 -10.05 -33.08
N LEU A 48 -26.56 -8.85 -33.05
CA LEU A 48 -26.76 -8.08 -31.82
C LEU A 48 -27.73 -8.77 -30.85
N ARG A 49 -28.80 -9.39 -31.37
CA ARG A 49 -29.71 -10.25 -30.57
C ARG A 49 -28.98 -11.46 -30.00
N THR A 50 -28.22 -12.18 -30.82
CA THR A 50 -27.46 -13.38 -30.39
C THR A 50 -26.42 -13.04 -29.31
N LEU A 51 -25.68 -11.94 -29.46
CA LEU A 51 -24.75 -11.45 -28.43
C LEU A 51 -25.47 -11.12 -27.11
N THR A 52 -26.61 -10.43 -27.18
CA THR A 52 -27.39 -10.02 -25.99
C THR A 52 -28.05 -11.20 -25.30
N ALA A 53 -28.54 -12.19 -26.06
CA ALA A 53 -29.11 -13.43 -25.55
C ALA A 53 -28.05 -14.32 -24.87
N THR A 54 -26.83 -14.38 -25.42
CA THR A 54 -25.70 -15.12 -24.80
C THR A 54 -25.25 -14.43 -23.52
N ALA A 55 -25.07 -13.11 -23.53
CA ALA A 55 -24.63 -12.37 -22.35
C ALA A 55 -25.66 -12.35 -21.20
N SER A 56 -26.96 -12.23 -21.51
CA SER A 56 -28.03 -12.25 -20.49
C SER A 56 -28.20 -13.61 -19.79
N ARG A 57 -27.76 -14.72 -20.42
CA ARG A 57 -27.71 -16.05 -19.79
C ARG A 57 -26.88 -16.07 -18.49
N TYR A 58 -25.81 -15.27 -18.45
CA TYR A 58 -24.81 -15.20 -17.38
C TYR A 58 -24.85 -13.89 -16.57
N ASN A 59 -25.84 -13.04 -16.79
CA ASN A 59 -26.02 -11.77 -16.07
C ASN A 59 -27.46 -11.63 -15.56
N LYS A 60 -27.76 -12.28 -14.43
CA LYS A 60 -29.08 -12.31 -13.78
C LYS A 60 -29.01 -11.52 -12.47
N VAL A 61 -28.92 -10.19 -12.59
CA VAL A 61 -28.76 -9.23 -11.48
C VAL A 61 -29.60 -9.54 -10.23
N TRP A 62 -30.87 -9.92 -10.39
CA TRP A 62 -31.74 -10.30 -9.26
C TRP A 62 -31.34 -11.62 -8.58
N PHE A 63 -31.05 -12.67 -9.35
CA PHE A 63 -30.56 -13.94 -8.80
C PHE A 63 -29.22 -13.75 -8.09
N GLU A 64 -28.32 -12.95 -8.67
CA GLU A 64 -27.00 -12.67 -8.10
C GLU A 64 -27.11 -11.90 -6.78
N ARG A 65 -27.97 -10.88 -6.71
CA ARG A 65 -28.24 -10.14 -5.46
C ARG A 65 -28.85 -11.03 -4.37
N ILE A 66 -29.83 -11.85 -4.72
CA ILE A 66 -30.49 -12.78 -3.77
C ILE A 66 -29.48 -13.82 -3.28
N TRP A 67 -28.70 -14.43 -4.17
CA TRP A 67 -27.69 -15.43 -3.83
C TRP A 67 -26.58 -14.85 -2.95
N LEU A 68 -26.08 -13.65 -3.25
CA LEU A 68 -25.09 -12.97 -2.40
C LEU A 68 -25.66 -12.61 -1.03
N LEU A 69 -26.90 -12.13 -0.95
CA LEU A 69 -27.53 -11.78 0.33
C LEU A 69 -27.80 -13.03 1.19
N VAL A 70 -28.36 -14.09 0.60
CA VAL A 70 -28.54 -15.39 1.27
C VAL A 70 -27.20 -15.97 1.72
N GLY A 71 -26.17 -15.90 0.88
CA GLY A 71 -24.83 -16.36 1.21
C GLY A 71 -24.21 -15.60 2.37
N ILE A 72 -24.25 -14.26 2.35
CA ILE A 72 -23.76 -13.41 3.45
C ILE A 72 -24.51 -13.72 4.75
N CYS A 73 -25.85 -13.79 4.70
CA CYS A 73 -26.66 -14.15 5.86
C CYS A 73 -26.29 -15.54 6.40
N ALA A 74 -26.14 -16.55 5.54
CA ALA A 74 -25.74 -17.89 5.95
C ALA A 74 -24.35 -17.92 6.59
N ILE A 75 -23.37 -17.25 5.97
CA ILE A 75 -21.97 -17.20 6.42
C ILE A 75 -21.83 -16.59 7.83
N PHE A 76 -22.65 -15.63 8.21
CA PHE A 76 -22.62 -15.06 9.57
C PHE A 76 -23.57 -15.76 10.54
N ILE A 77 -24.82 -16.04 10.15
CA ILE A 77 -25.84 -16.59 11.07
C ILE A 77 -25.54 -18.04 11.43
N VAL A 78 -25.14 -18.88 10.47
CA VAL A 78 -25.01 -20.33 10.70
C VAL A 78 -23.84 -20.67 11.64
N PRO A 79 -22.61 -20.12 11.51
CA PRO A 79 -21.53 -20.39 12.46
C PRO A 79 -21.82 -19.89 13.88
N VAL A 80 -22.54 -18.77 14.01
CA VAL A 80 -22.97 -18.20 15.31
C VAL A 80 -24.06 -19.05 15.97
N ALA A 81 -25.05 -19.51 15.20
CA ALA A 81 -26.11 -20.39 15.70
C ALA A 81 -25.60 -21.80 16.03
N LEU A 82 -24.62 -22.32 15.28
CA LEU A 82 -24.01 -23.63 15.54
C LEU A 82 -23.02 -23.61 16.70
N PHE A 83 -22.31 -22.51 16.96
CA PHE A 83 -21.31 -22.44 18.04
C PHE A 83 -21.81 -22.95 19.40
N PRO A 84 -22.96 -22.49 19.96
CA PRO A 84 -23.46 -23.00 21.24
C PRO A 84 -23.92 -24.46 21.17
N ILE A 85 -24.36 -24.95 20.01
CA ILE A 85 -24.76 -26.36 19.80
C ILE A 85 -23.52 -27.26 19.81
N ILE A 86 -22.48 -26.88 19.05
CA ILE A 86 -21.18 -27.56 19.01
C ILE A 86 -20.53 -27.56 20.39
N LEU A 87 -20.50 -26.40 21.07
CA LEU A 87 -19.94 -26.28 22.41
C LEU A 87 -20.70 -27.15 23.42
N LYS A 88 -22.04 -27.16 23.39
CA LYS A 88 -22.85 -28.04 24.26
C LYS A 88 -22.60 -29.53 23.98
N ALA A 89 -22.40 -29.92 22.72
CA ALA A 89 -22.07 -31.30 22.36
C ALA A 89 -20.67 -31.68 22.88
N LEU A 90 -19.65 -30.84 22.65
CA LEU A 90 -18.28 -31.07 23.12
C LEU A 90 -18.18 -31.11 24.64
N LEU A 91 -18.93 -30.27 25.37
CA LEU A 91 -18.98 -30.30 26.84
C LEU A 91 -19.58 -31.58 27.46
N THR A 92 -20.04 -32.56 26.66
CA THR A 92 -20.38 -33.90 27.16
C THR A 92 -19.17 -34.84 27.27
N ARG A 93 -18.01 -34.42 26.77
CA ARG A 93 -16.74 -35.15 26.80
C ARG A 93 -15.92 -34.73 28.03
N ASN A 94 -15.10 -35.64 28.54
CA ASN A 94 -14.44 -35.51 29.86
C ASN A 94 -13.15 -34.64 29.88
N ASP A 95 -12.90 -33.85 28.83
CA ASP A 95 -11.72 -32.98 28.71
C ASP A 95 -11.98 -31.56 29.27
N THR A 96 -10.94 -30.71 29.35
CA THR A 96 -11.08 -29.37 29.95
C THR A 96 -11.98 -28.44 29.13
N VAL A 97 -12.77 -27.59 29.82
CA VAL A 97 -13.69 -26.61 29.20
C VAL A 97 -12.98 -25.69 28.19
N ALA A 98 -11.72 -25.30 28.47
CA ALA A 98 -10.93 -24.46 27.57
C ALA A 98 -10.64 -25.15 26.22
N ASN A 99 -10.29 -26.44 26.23
CA ASN A 99 -10.07 -27.22 25.02
C ASN A 99 -11.35 -27.31 24.17
N HIS A 100 -12.50 -27.59 24.81
CA HIS A 100 -13.80 -27.65 24.12
C HIS A 100 -14.22 -26.31 23.51
N ILE A 101 -13.89 -25.18 24.14
CA ILE A 101 -14.12 -23.84 23.56
C ILE A 101 -13.23 -23.62 22.34
N PHE A 102 -11.97 -24.06 22.37
CA PHE A 102 -11.06 -23.96 21.23
C PHE A 102 -11.50 -24.86 20.05
N GLU A 103 -11.86 -26.12 20.33
CA GLU A 103 -12.44 -27.04 19.33
C GLU A 103 -13.74 -26.49 18.74
N ALA A 104 -14.67 -25.97 19.56
CA ALA A 104 -15.91 -25.35 19.08
C ALA A 104 -15.66 -24.13 18.18
N ARG A 105 -14.70 -23.27 18.55
CA ARG A 105 -14.28 -22.13 17.70
C ARG A 105 -13.68 -22.61 16.38
N GLY A 106 -12.84 -23.64 16.41
CA GLY A 106 -12.25 -24.25 15.22
C GLY A 106 -13.30 -24.84 14.27
N ILE A 107 -14.29 -25.56 14.79
CA ILE A 107 -15.38 -26.15 13.99
C ILE A 107 -16.28 -25.05 13.41
N SER A 108 -16.71 -24.06 14.21
CA SER A 108 -17.49 -22.92 13.69
C SER A 108 -16.73 -22.12 12.62
N PHE A 109 -15.41 -21.94 12.76
CA PHE A 109 -14.57 -21.32 11.73
C PHE A 109 -14.47 -22.21 10.47
N GLY A 110 -14.35 -23.52 10.61
CA GLY A 110 -14.43 -24.47 9.49
C GLY A 110 -15.74 -24.38 8.72
N VAL A 111 -16.87 -24.25 9.44
CA VAL A 111 -18.20 -24.04 8.82
C VAL A 111 -18.29 -22.68 8.13
N PHE A 112 -17.76 -21.60 8.75
CA PHE A 112 -17.69 -20.27 8.12
C PHE A 112 -16.94 -20.33 6.77
N VAL A 113 -15.75 -20.95 6.74
CA VAL A 113 -14.96 -21.11 5.50
C VAL A 113 -15.69 -22.01 4.49
N GLY A 114 -16.28 -23.12 4.95
CA GLY A 114 -17.05 -24.03 4.10
C GLY A 114 -18.24 -23.36 3.42
N LEU A 115 -19.00 -22.55 4.16
CA LEU A 115 -20.12 -21.75 3.61
C LEU A 115 -19.63 -20.65 2.66
N MET A 116 -18.52 -19.99 3.00
CA MET A 116 -17.92 -18.96 2.13
C MET A 116 -17.51 -19.55 0.78
N LEU A 117 -16.87 -20.73 0.78
CA LEU A 117 -16.57 -21.47 -0.44
C LEU A 117 -17.86 -21.90 -1.18
N LEU A 118 -18.83 -22.48 -0.47
CA LEU A 118 -20.09 -22.99 -1.04
C LEU A 118 -20.91 -21.91 -1.77
N PHE A 119 -20.98 -20.68 -1.24
CA PHE A 119 -21.74 -19.60 -1.87
C PHE A 119 -20.93 -18.81 -2.91
N PHE A 120 -19.65 -18.52 -2.67
CA PHE A 120 -18.86 -17.66 -3.59
C PHE A 120 -18.19 -18.43 -4.73
N VAL A 121 -17.69 -19.66 -4.53
CA VAL A 121 -16.93 -20.37 -5.57
C VAL A 121 -17.82 -20.78 -6.74
N PRO A 122 -19.04 -21.35 -6.57
CA PRO A 122 -19.93 -21.64 -7.70
C PRO A 122 -20.34 -20.38 -8.47
N MET A 123 -20.57 -19.26 -7.79
CA MET A 123 -20.87 -17.98 -8.44
C MET A 123 -19.67 -17.46 -9.23
N ALA A 124 -18.46 -17.52 -8.67
CA ALA A 124 -17.23 -17.13 -9.35
C ALA A 124 -16.95 -18.01 -10.59
N ILE A 125 -17.14 -19.33 -10.48
CA ILE A 125 -17.01 -20.27 -11.60
C ILE A 125 -18.06 -19.99 -12.67
N TRP A 126 -19.34 -19.79 -12.30
CA TRP A 126 -20.41 -19.47 -13.24
C TRP A 126 -20.15 -18.15 -13.99
N LYS A 127 -19.67 -17.12 -13.29
CA LYS A 127 -19.22 -15.86 -13.91
C LYS A 127 -17.99 -16.02 -14.78
N TYR A 128 -17.03 -16.86 -14.39
CA TYR A 128 -15.82 -17.12 -15.17
C TYR A 128 -16.12 -17.90 -16.46
N ILE A 129 -16.98 -18.91 -16.41
CA ILE A 129 -17.47 -19.65 -17.60
C ILE A 129 -18.26 -18.69 -18.51
N GLY A 130 -19.21 -17.93 -17.95
CA GLY A 130 -19.93 -16.91 -18.70
C GLY A 130 -19.03 -15.85 -19.32
N GLN A 131 -17.92 -15.51 -18.66
CA GLN A 131 -16.89 -14.62 -19.19
C GLN A 131 -16.03 -15.27 -20.27
N GLN A 132 -15.71 -16.58 -20.19
CA GLN A 132 -15.02 -17.31 -21.24
C GLN A 132 -15.89 -17.38 -22.52
N GLU A 133 -17.15 -17.82 -22.41
CA GLU A 133 -18.09 -17.91 -23.53
C GLU A 133 -18.38 -16.54 -24.15
N ALA A 134 -18.59 -15.51 -23.31
CA ALA A 134 -18.81 -14.16 -23.80
C ALA A 134 -17.54 -13.54 -24.40
N ASN A 135 -16.34 -13.76 -23.84
CA ASN A 135 -15.09 -13.23 -24.41
C ASN A 135 -14.72 -13.85 -25.77
N ALA A 136 -15.30 -14.99 -26.14
CA ALA A 136 -15.21 -15.53 -27.50
C ALA A 136 -16.02 -14.73 -28.53
N LEU A 137 -16.90 -13.83 -28.09
CA LEU A 137 -17.86 -13.07 -28.91
C LEU A 137 -17.87 -11.55 -28.64
N LEU A 138 -17.29 -11.11 -27.51
CA LEU A 138 -17.32 -9.75 -26.96
C LEU A 138 -15.94 -9.42 -26.38
N LEU A 139 -15.63 -8.12 -26.19
CA LEU A 139 -14.30 -7.69 -25.72
C LEU A 139 -14.25 -7.34 -24.22
N LYS A 140 -15.40 -7.16 -23.55
CA LYS A 140 -15.48 -7.10 -22.09
C LYS A 140 -16.90 -7.42 -21.58
N THR A 141 -17.00 -8.31 -20.59
CA THR A 141 -18.26 -8.67 -19.95
C THR A 141 -18.75 -7.67 -18.90
N PRO A 142 -20.07 -7.66 -18.62
CA PRO A 142 -20.63 -7.05 -17.41
C PRO A 142 -20.08 -7.72 -16.14
N GLY A 143 -19.55 -6.93 -15.21
CA GLY A 143 -19.14 -7.39 -13.88
C GLY A 143 -20.30 -7.42 -12.88
N ILE A 144 -20.06 -7.95 -11.67
CA ILE A 144 -21.06 -8.16 -10.59
C ILE A 144 -21.93 -6.90 -10.30
N PHE A 145 -21.38 -5.70 -10.50
CA PHE A 145 -22.05 -4.43 -10.23
C PHE A 145 -22.39 -3.59 -11.49
N SER A 146 -22.21 -4.12 -12.70
CA SER A 146 -22.45 -3.39 -13.96
C SER A 146 -23.29 -4.21 -14.93
N SER A 147 -24.47 -3.69 -15.31
CA SER A 147 -25.36 -4.30 -16.31
C SER A 147 -24.83 -4.28 -17.74
N ASN A 148 -23.87 -3.38 -18.03
CA ASN A 148 -23.57 -2.95 -19.39
C ASN A 148 -22.57 -3.89 -20.07
N ILE A 149 -22.95 -4.41 -21.24
CA ILE A 149 -22.10 -5.19 -22.13
C ILE A 149 -21.29 -4.21 -23.00
N ILE A 150 -19.99 -4.49 -23.21
CA ILE A 150 -19.13 -3.63 -24.03
C ILE A 150 -18.60 -4.43 -25.23
N LEU A 151 -19.08 -4.07 -26.42
CA LEU A 151 -18.57 -4.55 -27.69
C LEU A 151 -17.51 -3.55 -28.20
N ARG A 152 -16.42 -4.08 -28.79
CA ARG A 152 -15.42 -3.29 -29.50
C ARG A 152 -15.26 -3.86 -30.91
N ILE A 153 -15.36 -3.00 -31.91
CA ILE A 153 -15.21 -3.36 -33.33
C ILE A 153 -13.98 -2.63 -33.87
N GLN A 154 -13.03 -3.39 -34.42
CA GLN A 154 -11.89 -2.80 -35.12
C GLN A 154 -12.33 -2.41 -36.53
N LEU A 155 -12.14 -1.14 -36.90
CA LEU A 155 -12.46 -0.68 -38.25
C LEU A 155 -11.34 -1.05 -39.24
N PRO A 156 -11.64 -1.42 -40.49
CA PRO A 156 -10.64 -1.65 -41.52
C PRO A 156 -9.83 -0.38 -41.83
N ALA A 157 -8.58 -0.55 -42.24
CA ALA A 157 -7.67 0.56 -42.52
C ALA A 157 -8.02 1.21 -43.87
N GLY A 158 -8.76 2.32 -43.84
CA GLY A 158 -8.99 3.16 -45.02
C GLY A 158 -10.12 4.19 -44.89
N LYS A 159 -11.21 3.87 -44.20
CA LYS A 159 -12.37 4.78 -44.09
C LYS A 159 -12.19 5.80 -42.96
N SER A 160 -12.18 7.07 -43.32
CA SER A 160 -12.38 8.19 -42.39
C SER A 160 -13.70 8.88 -42.72
N VAL A 161 -14.54 9.08 -41.70
CA VAL A 161 -15.88 9.65 -41.85
C VAL A 161 -15.80 11.18 -41.89
N SER A 162 -16.50 11.81 -42.85
CA SER A 162 -16.71 13.26 -42.87
C SER A 162 -17.84 13.64 -41.92
N VAL A 163 -17.77 14.82 -41.31
CA VAL A 163 -18.71 15.28 -40.25
C VAL A 163 -20.15 15.49 -40.76
N PHE A 164 -20.39 15.34 -42.07
CA PHE A 164 -21.64 15.73 -42.75
C PHE A 164 -22.45 14.56 -43.34
N THR A 165 -22.13 13.30 -43.01
CA THR A 165 -22.99 12.16 -43.40
C THR A 165 -24.28 12.10 -42.56
N PHE A 166 -25.41 11.82 -43.22
CA PHE A 166 -26.72 11.76 -42.58
C PHE A 166 -26.78 10.59 -41.57
N GLY A 167 -26.96 10.90 -40.29
CA GLY A 167 -26.92 9.94 -39.18
C GLY A 167 -25.53 9.69 -38.58
N ALA A 168 -24.52 10.51 -38.90
CA ALA A 168 -23.23 10.49 -38.20
C ALA A 168 -23.36 10.92 -36.73
N TYR A 169 -22.48 10.39 -35.88
CA TYR A 169 -22.39 10.78 -34.48
C TYR A 169 -21.78 12.17 -34.35
N LEU A 170 -22.56 13.13 -33.82
CA LEU A 170 -22.01 14.42 -33.39
C LEU A 170 -20.96 14.19 -32.29
N PRO A 171 -19.76 14.77 -32.39
CA PRO A 171 -18.80 14.81 -31.29
C PRO A 171 -19.43 15.39 -30.02
N SER A 172 -18.96 14.93 -28.85
CA SER A 172 -19.52 15.30 -27.54
C SER A 172 -19.59 16.80 -27.26
N HIS A 173 -18.74 17.61 -27.92
CA HIS A 173 -18.72 19.07 -27.82
C HIS A 173 -19.71 19.80 -28.76
N ILE A 174 -20.47 19.09 -29.59
CA ILE A 174 -21.52 19.65 -30.48
C ILE A 174 -22.93 19.21 -30.03
N GLY A 175 -23.03 18.20 -29.15
CA GLY A 175 -24.29 17.59 -28.72
C GLY A 175 -24.80 17.98 -27.32
N GLN A 176 -24.12 18.88 -26.60
CA GLN A 176 -24.64 19.43 -25.35
C GLN A 176 -25.65 20.54 -25.65
N ALA A 177 -26.80 20.51 -24.98
CA ALA A 177 -27.68 21.67 -24.91
C ALA A 177 -26.94 22.81 -24.19
N PRO A 178 -27.18 24.09 -24.52
CA PRO A 178 -26.60 25.20 -23.80
C PRO A 178 -27.14 25.24 -22.36
N ASP A 179 -26.29 24.89 -21.39
CA ASP A 179 -26.55 25.18 -19.97
C ASP A 179 -26.77 26.69 -19.83
N GLN A 180 -27.92 27.10 -19.28
CA GLN A 180 -28.39 28.50 -19.31
C GLN A 180 -27.53 29.49 -18.50
N GLU A 181 -26.44 29.03 -17.87
CA GLU A 181 -25.51 29.84 -17.07
C GLU A 181 -24.05 29.78 -17.57
N ALA A 182 -23.77 29.04 -18.66
CA ALA A 182 -22.40 28.80 -19.16
C ALA A 182 -21.88 29.90 -20.10
N ASN A 183 -21.57 31.09 -19.56
CA ASN A 183 -20.88 32.16 -20.30
C ASN A 183 -19.44 31.78 -20.69
N TYR A 184 -19.20 31.38 -21.95
CA TYR A 184 -17.85 31.29 -22.54
C TYR A 184 -17.75 31.90 -23.94
N PHE A 185 -16.57 32.47 -24.21
CA PHE A 185 -16.27 33.34 -25.36
C PHE A 185 -16.21 32.59 -26.71
N TYR A 186 -16.84 33.15 -27.75
CA TYR A 186 -16.49 32.89 -29.15
C TYR A 186 -15.68 34.06 -29.71
N PRO A 187 -14.48 33.83 -30.30
CA PRO A 187 -13.61 34.90 -30.78
C PRO A 187 -13.95 35.36 -32.22
N TYR A 188 -15.23 35.61 -32.52
CA TYR A 188 -15.67 36.16 -33.80
C TYR A 188 -16.65 37.31 -33.61
N LYS A 189 -16.22 38.53 -33.97
CA LYS A 189 -17.12 39.68 -34.15
C LYS A 189 -17.83 39.55 -35.51
N PRO A 190 -19.14 39.81 -35.61
CA PRO A 190 -19.79 39.98 -36.91
C PRO A 190 -19.25 41.25 -37.59
N GLY A 191 -18.67 41.07 -38.79
CA GLY A 191 -18.34 42.18 -39.70
C GLY A 191 -19.57 42.62 -40.49
N SER A 192 -19.56 43.88 -40.94
CA SER A 192 -20.66 44.51 -41.67
C SER A 192 -20.78 44.03 -43.13
N GLU A 193 -21.89 44.44 -43.77
CA GLU A 193 -22.34 44.05 -45.11
C GLU A 193 -21.29 44.26 -46.22
N GLY A 194 -21.23 43.35 -47.20
CA GLY A 194 -20.54 43.61 -48.48
C GLY A 194 -20.09 42.36 -49.27
N LEU A 195 -20.70 42.18 -50.45
CA LEU A 195 -20.18 41.41 -51.61
C LEU A 195 -20.09 39.86 -51.49
N PRO A 196 -19.97 39.11 -52.62
CA PRO A 196 -20.79 37.91 -52.82
C PRO A 196 -20.08 36.54 -52.66
N ARG A 197 -20.90 35.49 -52.68
CA ARG A 197 -20.50 34.07 -52.77
C ARG A 197 -19.76 33.76 -54.08
N MET A 198 -18.87 32.78 -54.04
CA MET A 198 -18.61 31.92 -55.19
C MET A 198 -18.39 30.46 -54.75
N SER A 199 -18.82 29.54 -55.60
CA SER A 199 -18.53 28.11 -55.52
C SER A 199 -17.55 27.71 -56.62
N THR A 200 -16.73 26.70 -56.40
CA THR A 200 -16.09 25.99 -57.53
C THR A 200 -15.82 24.54 -57.16
N ILE A 201 -16.13 23.64 -58.09
CA ILE A 201 -15.69 22.24 -58.06
C ILE A 201 -14.30 22.19 -58.72
N GLY A 202 -13.43 21.31 -58.22
CA GLY A 202 -11.98 21.43 -58.44
C GLY A 202 -11.49 21.00 -59.82
N ASN A 203 -10.17 21.13 -60.02
CA ASN A 203 -9.38 20.28 -60.91
C ASN A 203 -7.89 20.36 -60.54
N VAL A 204 -7.11 19.38 -61.00
CA VAL A 204 -5.68 19.17 -60.70
C VAL A 204 -4.83 19.46 -61.95
N PRO A 205 -3.60 19.97 -61.78
CA PRO A 205 -2.47 19.51 -62.57
C PRO A 205 -1.31 18.96 -61.70
N LEU A 206 -0.39 18.20 -62.31
CA LEU A 206 0.59 17.35 -61.62
C LEU A 206 2.06 17.70 -61.94
N PHE A 207 2.96 17.26 -61.03
CA PHE A 207 4.41 17.02 -61.23
C PHE A 207 5.33 18.27 -61.42
N ASN A 208 6.63 18.25 -61.08
CA ASN A 208 7.48 17.16 -60.53
C ASN A 208 8.70 17.64 -59.70
N ASP A 209 9.22 16.76 -58.82
CA ASP A 209 10.60 16.69 -58.23
C ASP A 209 11.19 17.95 -57.52
N GLU A 210 12.20 17.91 -56.64
CA GLU A 210 13.20 16.87 -56.27
C GLU A 210 13.16 16.41 -54.78
N LYS A 211 14.14 15.59 -54.36
CA LYS A 211 14.05 14.64 -53.22
C LYS A 211 15.01 14.92 -52.05
N LYS A 212 14.51 14.68 -50.83
CA LYS A 212 15.20 14.06 -49.66
C LYS A 212 14.15 13.81 -48.56
N GLY A 213 14.09 12.67 -47.86
CA GLY A 213 14.85 11.43 -48.03
C GLY A 213 15.00 10.62 -46.73
N GLU A 214 13.90 10.11 -46.17
CA GLU A 214 13.88 9.40 -44.87
C GLU A 214 12.98 8.14 -44.93
N GLN A 215 13.29 7.10 -44.13
CA GLN A 215 12.83 5.71 -44.38
C GLN A 215 11.81 5.17 -43.36
N GLU A 216 11.02 4.18 -43.80
CA GLU A 216 9.96 3.52 -43.04
C GLU A 216 10.46 2.59 -41.91
N PRO A 217 9.68 2.39 -40.83
CA PRO A 217 9.91 1.32 -39.86
C PRO A 217 9.40 -0.05 -40.36
N PRO A 218 10.10 -1.16 -40.09
CA PRO A 218 9.76 -2.48 -40.65
C PRO A 218 8.57 -3.19 -39.96
N PRO A 219 7.89 -4.11 -40.67
CA PRO A 219 6.72 -4.83 -40.15
C PRO A 219 7.07 -5.87 -39.06
N LYS A 220 6.17 -6.02 -38.07
CA LYS A 220 6.36 -6.91 -36.92
C LYS A 220 6.04 -8.37 -37.26
N LEU A 221 7.06 -9.21 -37.43
CA LEU A 221 6.89 -10.67 -37.58
C LEU A 221 6.23 -11.30 -36.34
N THR A 222 5.29 -12.22 -36.57
CA THR A 222 4.71 -13.06 -35.51
C THR A 222 5.71 -14.11 -35.01
N LYS A 223 5.67 -14.41 -33.71
CA LYS A 223 6.65 -15.31 -33.04
C LYS A 223 6.74 -16.71 -33.66
N THR A 224 5.69 -17.16 -34.35
CA THR A 224 5.63 -18.45 -35.06
C THR A 224 6.53 -18.50 -36.29
N ALA A 225 6.63 -17.39 -37.06
CA ALA A 225 7.49 -17.32 -38.25
C ALA A 225 8.98 -17.41 -37.87
N LEU A 226 9.38 -16.72 -36.81
CA LEU A 226 10.77 -16.68 -36.32
C LEU A 226 11.27 -18.06 -35.88
N LYS A 227 10.42 -18.87 -35.21
CA LYS A 227 10.73 -20.28 -34.90
C LYS A 227 10.85 -21.17 -36.14
N LYS A 228 10.06 -20.91 -37.20
CA LYS A 228 10.11 -21.68 -38.45
C LYS A 228 11.40 -21.40 -39.24
N ALA A 229 11.79 -20.12 -39.34
CA ALA A 229 13.05 -19.71 -39.97
C ALA A 229 14.30 -20.27 -39.25
N ALA A 230 14.34 -20.18 -37.91
CA ALA A 230 15.45 -20.70 -37.11
C ALA A 230 15.64 -22.22 -37.23
N LYS A 231 14.56 -22.99 -37.47
CA LYS A 231 14.65 -24.44 -37.71
C LYS A 231 15.24 -24.75 -39.08
N ALA A 232 14.84 -24.04 -40.13
CA ALA A 232 15.39 -24.20 -41.48
C ALA A 232 16.89 -23.88 -41.53
N ALA A 233 17.31 -22.76 -40.92
CA ALA A 233 18.71 -22.34 -40.89
C ALA A 233 19.66 -23.35 -40.22
N ARG A 234 19.17 -24.17 -39.27
CA ARG A 234 19.96 -25.25 -38.64
C ARG A 234 20.10 -26.50 -39.51
N GLN A 235 19.20 -26.73 -40.48
CA GLN A 235 19.23 -27.94 -41.32
C GLN A 235 20.11 -27.76 -42.57
N ALA A 236 20.40 -26.52 -42.98
CA ALA A 236 21.22 -26.22 -44.16
C ALA A 236 22.75 -26.30 -43.96
N LYS A 237 23.24 -26.76 -42.79
CA LYS A 237 24.66 -26.61 -42.40
C LYS A 237 25.41 -27.92 -42.12
N ALA A 238 25.02 -29.03 -42.76
CA ALA A 238 25.60 -30.36 -42.48
C ALA A 238 25.65 -31.34 -43.68
N LYS A 239 26.67 -31.25 -44.54
CA LYS A 239 27.46 -32.40 -45.09
C LYS A 239 28.71 -31.92 -45.91
N PRO A 240 29.71 -32.81 -46.21
CA PRO A 240 31.09 -32.46 -46.64
C PRO A 240 31.30 -32.48 -48.19
N THR A 241 32.50 -32.35 -48.82
CA THR A 241 33.75 -33.20 -48.82
C THR A 241 34.86 -32.52 -49.73
N PRO A 242 36.03 -33.11 -50.12
CA PRO A 242 37.32 -33.24 -49.41
C PRO A 242 38.54 -32.46 -50.07
N PRO A 243 39.79 -32.96 -50.30
CA PRO A 243 40.96 -32.52 -49.50
C PRO A 243 42.28 -32.18 -50.27
N GLN A 244 43.30 -31.66 -49.55
CA GLN A 244 44.74 -31.89 -49.83
C GLN A 244 45.66 -31.49 -48.64
N THR A 245 46.86 -32.09 -48.56
CA THR A 245 47.79 -32.08 -47.39
C THR A 245 49.22 -32.52 -47.79
N PRO A 246 50.24 -32.51 -46.89
CA PRO A 246 50.45 -31.71 -45.67
C PRO A 246 51.56 -30.66 -45.99
N PRO A 247 52.90 -30.84 -45.75
CA PRO A 247 53.71 -31.27 -44.58
C PRO A 247 54.02 -30.05 -43.64
N VAL A 248 54.90 -30.02 -42.63
CA VAL A 248 55.95 -30.93 -42.09
C VAL A 248 55.85 -31.01 -40.53
N ALA A 249 56.98 -31.18 -39.82
CA ALA A 249 57.16 -31.34 -38.35
C ALA A 249 58.66 -31.00 -38.00
N PRO A 250 59.22 -31.16 -36.77
CA PRO A 250 58.66 -31.75 -35.54
C PRO A 250 59.05 -31.06 -34.19
N ALA A 251 58.65 -31.71 -33.08
CA ALA A 251 59.20 -31.70 -31.70
C ALA A 251 59.21 -30.37 -30.90
N SER A 252 58.66 -30.20 -29.68
CA SER A 252 58.31 -31.03 -28.50
C SER A 252 59.33 -31.04 -27.36
N LEU A 253 58.95 -30.47 -26.19
CA LEU A 253 59.25 -30.97 -24.84
C LEU A 253 58.42 -30.19 -23.78
N ILE A 254 58.29 -30.77 -22.59
CA ILE A 254 57.58 -30.31 -21.37
C ILE A 254 58.59 -30.47 -20.17
N PRO A 255 58.31 -30.34 -18.85
CA PRO A 255 57.01 -30.30 -18.10
C PRO A 255 56.93 -29.32 -16.87
N ASP A 256 55.88 -29.47 -16.06
CA ASP A 256 55.83 -29.37 -14.56
C ASP A 256 55.94 -28.02 -13.78
N ILE A 257 55.37 -27.82 -12.57
CA ILE A 257 54.16 -28.35 -11.85
C ILE A 257 53.88 -27.55 -10.53
N VAL A 258 52.62 -27.47 -10.02
CA VAL A 258 52.20 -27.19 -8.57
C VAL A 258 52.58 -25.81 -7.93
N SER A 259 51.99 -25.27 -6.84
CA SER A 259 50.61 -25.15 -6.30
C SER A 259 50.54 -24.05 -5.19
N GLU A 260 49.32 -23.65 -4.80
CA GLU A 260 48.80 -23.22 -3.47
C GLU A 260 49.66 -22.48 -2.39
N GLU A 261 49.19 -21.25 -2.06
CA GLU A 261 48.74 -20.79 -0.72
C GLU A 261 49.74 -20.40 0.43
N VAL A 262 49.19 -19.62 1.39
CA VAL A 262 49.62 -19.33 2.79
C VAL A 262 50.39 -18.00 3.10
N GLU A 263 49.98 -17.42 4.23
CA GLU A 263 50.40 -16.19 4.98
C GLU A 263 51.63 -16.44 5.92
N PRO A 264 52.04 -15.58 6.90
CA PRO A 264 51.95 -14.12 7.11
C PRO A 264 53.30 -13.47 7.61
N LEU A 265 53.21 -12.27 8.23
CA LEU A 265 54.10 -11.67 9.28
C LEU A 265 55.29 -10.72 8.93
N GLN A 266 55.51 -9.78 9.87
CA GLN A 266 56.52 -8.69 10.02
C GLN A 266 57.24 -8.85 11.41
N PRO A 267 58.11 -7.95 11.95
CA PRO A 267 58.84 -6.77 11.39
C PRO A 267 60.41 -6.94 11.43
N PRO A 268 61.24 -6.41 12.38
CA PRO A 268 61.57 -5.01 12.73
C PRO A 268 63.08 -4.61 12.68
N VAL A 269 63.37 -3.32 12.38
CA VAL A 269 64.67 -2.62 12.63
C VAL A 269 64.32 -1.15 13.02
N LEU A 270 64.54 -0.64 14.24
CA LEU A 270 65.78 -0.10 14.88
C LEU A 270 66.33 1.20 14.21
N THR A 271 66.75 2.30 14.89
CA THR A 271 66.88 2.61 16.35
C THR A 271 67.05 4.12 16.67
N ASN A 272 66.75 4.52 17.94
CA ASN A 272 67.31 5.65 18.73
C ASN A 272 67.10 7.12 18.27
N GLY A 273 67.01 8.15 19.13
CA GLY A 273 67.02 8.30 20.61
C GLY A 273 67.02 9.83 20.97
N ILE A 274 66.81 10.38 22.17
CA ILE A 274 67.04 9.98 23.59
C ILE A 274 66.19 10.90 24.53
N GLN A 275 65.53 10.35 25.58
CA GLN A 275 65.09 10.95 26.89
C GLN A 275 64.24 12.27 26.90
N LYS A 276 63.30 12.61 27.81
CA LYS A 276 62.73 12.16 29.11
C LYS A 276 61.40 12.96 29.34
N SER A 277 60.51 12.83 30.34
CA SER A 277 60.29 11.94 31.51
C SER A 277 58.83 12.07 32.05
N GLU A 278 58.46 11.24 33.02
CA GLU A 278 57.22 11.19 33.83
C GLU A 278 57.28 12.07 35.12
N PRO A 279 56.26 12.12 36.04
CA PRO A 279 54.89 11.53 36.06
C PRO A 279 53.73 12.49 36.51
N GLU A 280 52.57 11.90 36.85
CA GLU A 280 51.51 12.34 37.82
C GLU A 280 50.23 13.10 37.34
N ALA A 281 49.18 13.02 38.19
CA ALA A 281 47.79 13.47 38.04
C ALA A 281 47.19 13.70 39.46
N PRO A 282 45.86 13.73 39.73
CA PRO A 282 44.66 14.27 39.04
C PRO A 282 43.94 15.36 39.91
N LEU A 283 42.83 16.01 39.47
CA LEU A 283 41.80 16.57 40.41
C LEU A 283 40.39 16.92 39.81
N LYS A 284 39.63 17.83 40.49
CA LYS A 284 38.16 17.95 40.65
C LYS A 284 37.77 19.41 41.08
N VAL A 285 36.50 19.91 41.15
CA VAL A 285 35.16 19.67 40.52
C VAL A 285 34.18 20.79 41.01
N GLU A 286 32.95 20.88 40.48
CA GLU A 286 31.75 21.63 41.00
C GLU A 286 31.70 23.20 41.01
N GLU A 287 30.91 23.76 40.09
CA GLU A 287 29.62 24.50 40.28
C GLU A 287 29.41 25.58 41.38
N PHE A 288 28.94 26.81 41.00
CA PHE A 288 27.78 27.55 41.59
C PHE A 288 27.39 28.84 40.81
N ILE A 289 26.17 29.40 40.98
CA ILE A 289 25.57 30.49 40.14
C ILE A 289 24.69 31.52 40.95
N PRO A 290 24.80 32.84 40.67
CA PRO A 290 23.68 33.81 40.89
C PRO A 290 23.55 34.99 39.86
N ASP A 291 22.41 35.71 39.85
CA ASP A 291 22.05 36.87 38.96
C ASP A 291 22.13 38.27 39.65
N PRO A 292 21.97 39.43 38.93
CA PRO A 292 20.63 40.08 38.79
C PRO A 292 20.40 40.95 37.49
N VAL A 293 19.45 41.91 37.53
CA VAL A 293 18.56 42.44 36.42
C VAL A 293 18.04 43.86 36.83
N ILE A 294 17.58 44.91 36.08
CA ILE A 294 17.39 45.44 34.67
C ILE A 294 16.87 46.92 34.84
N PRO A 295 16.90 47.98 33.95
CA PRO A 295 16.62 48.11 32.47
C PRO A 295 17.68 49.08 31.77
N PRO A 296 17.45 50.13 30.90
CA PRO A 296 16.31 50.72 30.14
C PRO A 296 16.57 51.12 28.63
N THR A 297 16.35 52.39 28.23
CA THR A 297 16.02 52.93 26.87
C THR A 297 16.25 54.46 26.74
N PRO A 298 16.01 55.20 25.62
CA PRO A 298 16.05 54.91 24.14
C PRO A 298 16.77 56.04 23.30
N LEU A 299 16.69 56.02 21.93
CA LEU A 299 16.46 57.15 20.97
C LEU A 299 16.60 56.65 19.47
N PRO A 300 16.19 57.39 18.39
CA PRO A 300 15.48 56.77 17.24
C PRO A 300 16.06 57.13 15.82
N PRO A 301 15.31 57.36 14.69
CA PRO A 301 15.69 56.80 13.37
C PRO A 301 15.96 57.83 12.23
N VAL A 302 16.23 57.34 10.99
CA VAL A 302 16.38 58.15 9.76
C VAL A 302 15.74 57.42 8.55
N GLU A 303 15.10 58.16 7.64
CA GLU A 303 14.41 57.65 6.43
C GLU A 303 15.08 58.06 5.09
N ILE A 304 14.47 57.64 3.97
CA ILE A 304 14.99 57.61 2.59
C ILE A 304 14.69 58.91 1.79
N PRO A 305 15.37 59.21 0.67
CA PRO A 305 14.72 58.97 -0.64
C PRO A 305 15.64 58.59 -1.84
N LEU A 306 14.99 58.23 -2.96
CA LEU A 306 15.49 58.00 -4.34
C LEU A 306 14.73 58.99 -5.29
N PRO A 307 14.85 59.02 -6.64
CA PRO A 307 15.91 58.65 -7.62
C PRO A 307 16.25 59.81 -8.62
N THR A 308 17.09 59.61 -9.66
CA THR A 308 16.98 60.32 -10.99
C THR A 308 17.83 59.70 -12.14
N LEU A 309 17.73 60.27 -13.37
CA LEU A 309 17.99 59.65 -14.70
C LEU A 309 19.43 59.77 -15.30
N ARG A 310 19.65 59.08 -16.44
CA ARG A 310 20.84 59.09 -17.36
C ARG A 310 20.62 60.03 -18.57
N PRO A 311 21.67 60.59 -19.23
CA PRO A 311 21.92 60.33 -20.69
C PRO A 311 23.46 60.29 -21.10
N PRO A 312 23.96 60.67 -22.32
CA PRO A 312 24.31 59.72 -23.41
C PRO A 312 25.74 59.84 -24.08
N LEU A 313 25.93 59.26 -25.28
CA LEU A 313 27.19 59.00 -26.07
C LEU A 313 27.87 60.21 -26.78
N PRO A 314 29.12 60.02 -27.30
CA PRO A 314 29.39 60.17 -28.76
C PRO A 314 30.40 59.16 -29.41
N GLU A 315 30.62 59.24 -30.75
CA GLU A 315 31.59 58.52 -31.64
C GLU A 315 32.33 59.55 -32.58
N PRO A 316 33.07 59.22 -33.70
CA PRO A 316 33.80 58.03 -34.22
C PRO A 316 35.27 58.36 -34.70
N VAL A 317 35.81 57.69 -35.77
CA VAL A 317 37.04 58.00 -36.62
C VAL A 317 38.43 57.45 -36.10
N VAL A 318 39.42 56.91 -36.87
CA VAL A 318 39.58 56.30 -38.25
C VAL A 318 40.98 55.53 -38.36
N PRO A 319 41.64 55.08 -39.49
CA PRO A 319 42.43 53.80 -39.52
C PRO A 319 43.89 53.76 -40.12
N ASN A 320 44.54 52.57 -40.02
CA ASN A 320 45.64 51.91 -40.80
C ASN A 320 46.77 52.68 -41.55
N PRO A 321 48.05 52.21 -41.46
CA PRO A 321 48.56 51.20 -42.41
C PRO A 321 49.53 50.10 -41.83
N THR A 322 49.82 49.06 -42.63
CA THR A 322 50.72 47.90 -42.32
C THR A 322 52.04 47.98 -43.11
N PRO A 323 53.14 47.31 -42.67
CA PRO A 323 53.56 46.08 -43.38
C PRO A 323 54.24 44.97 -42.52
N THR A 324 54.49 43.83 -43.17
CA THR A 324 54.96 42.50 -42.70
C THR A 324 56.45 42.35 -42.31
N VAL A 325 56.74 41.36 -41.45
CA VAL A 325 57.85 40.38 -41.63
C VAL A 325 57.43 38.95 -41.21
N ALA A 326 57.90 37.96 -41.99
CA ALA A 326 57.92 36.47 -41.89
C ALA A 326 57.28 35.65 -40.73
N LYS A 327 56.75 34.47 -41.10
CA LYS A 327 56.52 33.29 -40.22
C LYS A 327 57.80 32.46 -40.04
N PRO A 328 57.85 31.53 -39.07
CA PRO A 328 57.52 30.14 -39.44
C PRO A 328 56.48 29.45 -38.54
N SER A 329 56.04 28.28 -38.98
CA SER A 329 55.17 27.31 -38.29
C SER A 329 55.52 25.92 -38.85
N PRO A 330 55.10 24.77 -38.27
CA PRO A 330 54.19 24.59 -37.14
C PRO A 330 54.65 23.58 -36.06
N VAL A 331 53.99 23.60 -34.89
CA VAL A 331 53.73 22.39 -34.09
C VAL A 331 52.26 22.40 -33.70
N VAL A 332 51.51 21.36 -34.08
CA VAL A 332 50.06 21.27 -33.80
C VAL A 332 49.85 20.59 -32.44
N ALA A 333 49.69 21.39 -31.40
CA ALA A 333 49.09 20.92 -30.15
C ALA A 333 47.59 20.66 -30.39
N LYS A 334 47.11 19.43 -30.17
CA LYS A 334 45.67 19.14 -30.14
C LYS A 334 45.03 19.91 -28.98
N PRO A 335 43.86 20.55 -29.15
CA PRO A 335 43.09 21.04 -28.02
C PRO A 335 42.73 19.87 -27.10
N ILE A 336 43.10 19.97 -25.83
CA ILE A 336 42.52 19.12 -24.79
C ILE A 336 41.04 19.56 -24.66
N PRO A 337 40.06 18.64 -24.75
CA PRO A 337 38.68 19.01 -24.50
C PRO A 337 38.52 19.39 -23.02
N VAL A 338 38.41 20.69 -22.75
CA VAL A 338 37.99 21.17 -21.43
C VAL A 338 36.57 20.68 -21.20
N VAL A 339 36.42 19.67 -20.35
CA VAL A 339 35.12 19.18 -19.91
C VAL A 339 34.51 20.25 -19.02
N VAL A 340 33.67 21.10 -19.63
CA VAL A 340 32.77 21.98 -18.89
C VAL A 340 31.72 21.07 -18.24
N GLU A 341 31.96 20.64 -17.00
CA GLU A 341 30.92 19.98 -16.21
C GLU A 341 29.73 20.93 -16.10
N ASN A 342 28.57 20.48 -16.56
CA ASN A 342 27.34 21.26 -16.46
C ASN A 342 27.05 21.54 -14.98
N PRO A 343 27.08 22.80 -14.50
CA PRO A 343 26.97 23.10 -13.07
C PRO A 343 25.61 22.70 -12.50
N THR A 344 24.58 22.62 -13.34
CA THR A 344 23.27 22.05 -13.02
C THR A 344 23.34 20.58 -12.61
N LEU A 345 24.20 19.78 -13.26
CA LEU A 345 24.33 18.33 -13.05
C LEU A 345 25.20 18.04 -11.80
N VAL A 346 26.22 18.87 -11.56
CA VAL A 346 26.99 18.87 -10.30
C VAL A 346 26.11 19.30 -9.12
N ALA A 347 25.24 20.31 -9.30
CA ALA A 347 24.28 20.72 -8.28
C ALA A 347 23.21 19.65 -8.00
N GLU A 348 22.66 18.99 -9.03
CA GLU A 348 21.68 17.91 -8.87
C GLU A 348 22.29 16.70 -8.15
N THR A 349 23.48 16.25 -8.56
CA THR A 349 24.18 15.12 -7.90
C THR A 349 24.55 15.46 -6.46
N THR A 350 24.99 16.68 -6.17
CA THR A 350 25.25 17.17 -4.81
C THR A 350 23.96 17.16 -3.97
N LYS A 351 22.86 17.71 -4.48
CA LYS A 351 21.54 17.71 -3.80
C LYS A 351 21.01 16.29 -3.59
N LYS A 352 21.24 15.37 -4.52
CA LYS A 352 20.89 13.95 -4.43
C LYS A 352 21.72 13.23 -3.36
N ARG A 353 23.02 13.52 -3.26
CA ARG A 353 23.92 13.01 -2.19
C ARG A 353 23.54 13.57 -0.82
N GLN A 354 23.24 14.86 -0.70
CA GLN A 354 22.72 15.48 0.52
C GLN A 354 21.40 14.82 0.95
N ASN A 355 20.43 14.68 0.05
CA ASN A 355 19.16 14.00 0.34
C ASN A 355 19.35 12.53 0.76
N MET A 356 20.34 11.83 0.19
CA MET A 356 20.69 10.47 0.60
C MET A 356 21.29 10.45 2.02
N LEU A 357 22.26 11.31 2.31
CA LEU A 357 22.89 11.43 3.63
C LEU A 357 21.87 11.81 4.72
N THR A 358 21.01 12.80 4.46
CA THR A 358 19.92 13.17 5.37
C THR A 358 18.99 11.99 5.64
N ARG A 359 18.62 11.22 4.61
CA ARG A 359 17.80 10.01 4.81
C ARG A 359 18.52 8.96 5.64
N THR A 360 19.77 8.63 5.33
CA THR A 360 20.56 7.64 6.08
C THR A 360 20.73 8.04 7.55
N LEU A 361 21.05 9.31 7.82
CA LEU A 361 21.15 9.85 9.18
C LEU A 361 19.82 9.74 9.94
N TRP A 362 18.72 10.22 9.34
CA TRP A 362 17.40 10.14 9.97
C TRP A 362 16.90 8.69 10.13
N THR A 363 17.29 7.73 9.29
CA THR A 363 16.99 6.31 9.55
C THR A 363 17.70 5.78 10.79
N PHE A 364 18.98 6.09 10.99
CA PHE A 364 19.68 5.66 12.21
C PHE A 364 19.14 6.35 13.47
N ILE A 365 18.79 7.64 13.39
CA ILE A 365 18.14 8.36 14.50
C ILE A 365 16.78 7.73 14.84
N MET A 366 15.93 7.45 13.85
CA MET A 366 14.62 6.81 14.08
C MET A 366 14.74 5.41 14.68
N ILE A 367 15.67 4.58 14.16
CA ILE A 367 15.89 3.22 14.66
C ILE A 367 16.46 3.24 16.09
N GLY A 368 17.46 4.09 16.35
CA GLY A 368 18.04 4.25 17.69
C GLY A 368 17.03 4.76 18.71
N ALA A 369 16.22 5.77 18.36
CA ALA A 369 15.16 6.29 19.21
C ALA A 369 14.06 5.23 19.48
N PHE A 370 13.64 4.47 18.46
CA PHE A 370 12.68 3.39 18.64
C PHE A 370 13.21 2.30 19.60
N ILE A 371 14.46 1.86 19.41
CA ILE A 371 15.08 0.84 20.28
C ILE A 371 15.23 1.39 21.71
N ALA A 372 15.63 2.65 21.88
CA ALA A 372 15.72 3.28 23.20
C ALA A 372 14.35 3.29 23.91
N LEU A 373 13.29 3.74 23.25
CA LEU A 373 11.94 3.76 23.83
C LEU A 373 11.43 2.35 24.18
N LEU A 374 11.75 1.35 23.35
CA LEU A 374 11.41 -0.06 23.58
C LEU A 374 12.17 -0.68 24.77
N LEU A 375 13.38 -0.21 25.07
CA LEU A 375 14.14 -0.58 26.26
C LEU A 375 13.74 0.22 27.51
N MET A 376 13.29 1.47 27.35
CA MET A 376 12.91 2.34 28.48
C MET A 376 11.60 1.92 29.16
N GLY A 377 10.64 1.34 28.44
CA GLY A 377 9.46 0.72 29.06
C GLY A 377 8.16 0.82 28.26
N HIS A 378 7.16 0.05 28.71
CA HIS A 378 5.80 0.05 28.17
C HIS A 378 5.20 1.46 28.03
N THR A 379 5.37 2.31 29.06
CA THR A 379 4.90 3.71 29.06
C THR A 379 5.50 4.53 27.91
N TYR A 380 6.78 4.37 27.61
CA TYR A 380 7.45 5.08 26.52
C TYR A 380 6.97 4.62 25.15
N MET A 381 6.68 3.32 25.00
CA MET A 381 6.07 2.77 23.79
C MET A 381 4.62 3.22 23.59
N ILE A 382 3.85 3.35 24.67
CA ILE A 382 2.52 3.97 24.63
C ILE A 382 2.65 5.44 24.19
N LEU A 383 3.52 6.24 24.81
CA LEU A 383 3.74 7.63 24.42
C LEU A 383 4.19 7.78 22.95
N LEU A 384 5.00 6.85 22.43
CA LEU A 384 5.37 6.80 21.01
C LEU A 384 4.15 6.55 20.10
N VAL A 385 3.27 5.61 20.46
CA VAL A 385 2.02 5.36 19.72
C VAL A 385 1.11 6.59 19.77
N MET A 386 0.99 7.24 20.93
CA MET A 386 0.21 8.48 21.12
C MET A 386 0.75 9.66 20.29
N LEU A 387 2.07 9.78 20.14
CA LEU A 387 2.72 10.75 19.26
C LEU A 387 2.46 10.43 17.78
N CYS A 388 2.64 9.17 17.38
CA CYS A 388 2.43 8.73 15.99
C CYS A 388 0.98 8.96 15.53
N GLN A 389 -0.03 8.62 16.34
CA GLN A 389 -1.42 8.90 15.97
C GLN A 389 -1.71 10.40 15.82
N THR A 390 -1.08 11.26 16.64
CA THR A 390 -1.27 12.72 16.58
C THR A 390 -0.69 13.29 15.29
N LEU A 391 0.48 12.78 14.85
CA LEU A 391 1.10 13.15 13.58
C LEU A 391 0.29 12.67 12.37
N VAL A 392 -0.27 11.44 12.42
CA VAL A 392 -1.16 10.92 11.37
C VAL A 392 -2.47 11.71 11.32
N TYR A 393 -3.13 11.94 12.46
CA TYR A 393 -4.38 12.70 12.52
C TYR A 393 -4.19 14.12 11.97
N ARG A 394 -3.07 14.77 12.29
CA ARG A 394 -2.69 16.08 11.72
C ARG A 394 -2.56 16.03 10.19
N GLU A 395 -1.86 15.04 9.63
CA GLU A 395 -1.69 14.91 8.18
C GLU A 395 -3.02 14.67 7.46
N VAL A 396 -3.81 13.72 7.96
CA VAL A 396 -5.11 13.33 7.39
C VAL A 396 -6.11 14.50 7.44
N THR A 397 -6.24 15.19 8.59
CA THR A 397 -7.15 16.34 8.71
C THR A 397 -6.68 17.58 7.95
N ALA A 398 -5.36 17.85 7.91
CA ALA A 398 -4.82 18.96 7.13
C ALA A 398 -5.17 18.81 5.64
N LEU A 399 -5.02 17.61 5.09
CA LEU A 399 -5.34 17.32 3.69
C LEU A 399 -6.81 17.61 3.34
N PHE A 400 -7.77 17.15 4.15
CA PHE A 400 -9.19 17.49 3.92
C PHE A 400 -9.49 18.97 4.09
N SER A 401 -8.80 19.65 5.01
CA SER A 401 -8.96 21.09 5.20
C SER A 401 -8.51 21.88 3.96
N LEU A 402 -7.51 21.40 3.22
CA LEU A 402 -7.07 21.99 1.95
C LEU A 402 -8.10 21.76 0.85
N THR A 403 -8.48 20.50 0.58
CA THR A 403 -9.43 20.15 -0.49
C THR A 403 -10.78 20.86 -0.33
N THR A 404 -11.27 20.99 0.90
CA THR A 404 -12.55 21.67 1.18
C THR A 404 -12.42 23.19 1.14
N SER A 405 -11.20 23.74 1.23
CA SER A 405 -10.96 25.18 1.19
C SER A 405 -10.96 25.71 -0.25
N GLU A 406 -10.29 25.08 -1.22
CA GLU A 406 -10.02 25.73 -2.51
C GLU A 406 -11.27 26.13 -3.31
N GLU A 407 -12.38 25.40 -3.18
CA GLU A 407 -13.67 25.73 -3.79
C GLU A 407 -14.55 26.63 -2.89
N GLU A 408 -14.88 26.18 -1.66
CA GLU A 408 -15.87 26.87 -0.81
C GLU A 408 -15.28 28.13 -0.10
N THR A 409 -13.98 28.14 0.24
CA THR A 409 -13.36 29.28 0.97
C THR A 409 -13.23 30.53 0.10
N LYS A 410 -13.13 30.39 -1.23
CA LYS A 410 -13.24 31.49 -2.19
C LYS A 410 -14.65 32.12 -2.23
N LYS A 411 -15.67 31.39 -1.77
CA LYS A 411 -17.08 31.76 -1.89
C LYS A 411 -17.68 32.30 -0.59
N HIS A 412 -17.26 31.78 0.55
CA HIS A 412 -17.79 32.15 1.87
C HIS A 412 -16.73 32.47 2.94
N GLY A 413 -15.43 32.35 2.64
CA GLY A 413 -14.36 32.51 3.64
C GLY A 413 -14.12 31.26 4.49
N LYS A 414 -13.22 31.36 5.48
CA LYS A 414 -12.78 30.24 6.33
C LYS A 414 -13.40 30.31 7.72
N ASP A 415 -14.21 29.32 8.09
CA ASP A 415 -14.69 29.14 9.46
C ASP A 415 -13.51 28.90 10.43
N PRO A 416 -13.24 29.79 11.41
CA PRO A 416 -12.16 29.62 12.37
C PRO A 416 -12.45 28.53 13.42
N TRP A 417 -13.72 28.28 13.76
CA TRP A 417 -14.10 27.32 14.78
C TRP A 417 -13.89 25.88 14.32
N SER A 418 -14.07 25.61 13.02
CA SER A 418 -13.83 24.32 12.37
C SER A 418 -12.53 23.64 12.82
N THR A 419 -11.42 24.38 12.89
CA THR A 419 -10.09 23.81 13.17
C THR A 419 -9.94 23.49 14.65
N THR A 420 -10.42 24.35 15.54
CA THR A 420 -10.43 24.14 17.00
C THR A 420 -11.30 22.95 17.38
N LEU A 421 -12.47 22.81 16.75
CA LEU A 421 -13.44 21.76 17.00
C LEU A 421 -12.91 20.37 16.58
N ASN A 422 -12.16 20.27 15.48
CA ASN A 422 -11.48 19.02 15.09
C ASN A 422 -10.55 18.52 16.20
N TRP A 423 -9.67 19.39 16.69
CA TRP A 423 -8.72 19.06 17.76
C TRP A 423 -9.41 18.76 19.10
N TYR A 424 -10.53 19.44 19.40
CA TYR A 424 -11.36 19.12 20.55
C TYR A 424 -11.87 17.68 20.49
N PHE A 425 -12.51 17.27 19.39
CA PHE A 425 -12.99 15.89 19.22
C PHE A 425 -11.84 14.87 19.29
N PHE A 426 -10.66 15.17 18.72
CA PHE A 426 -9.49 14.30 18.84
C PHE A 426 -9.08 14.05 20.30
N VAL A 427 -8.85 15.10 21.08
CA VAL A 427 -8.46 14.99 22.50
C VAL A 427 -9.54 14.25 23.29
N VAL A 428 -10.80 14.61 23.11
CA VAL A 428 -11.92 14.07 23.88
C VAL A 428 -12.18 12.60 23.59
N THR A 429 -12.15 12.18 22.32
CA THR A 429 -12.30 10.77 21.95
C THR A 429 -11.10 9.94 22.41
N ASN A 430 -9.87 10.49 22.32
CA ASN A 430 -8.65 9.84 22.78
C ASN A 430 -8.65 9.49 24.28
N TYR A 431 -9.27 10.33 25.11
CA TYR A 431 -9.41 10.09 26.55
C TYR A 431 -10.77 9.46 26.96
N PHE A 432 -11.58 9.00 25.98
CA PHE A 432 -12.91 8.41 26.19
C PHE A 432 -13.88 9.27 27.03
N LEU A 433 -13.72 10.60 27.00
CA LEU A 433 -14.46 11.53 27.86
C LEU A 433 -15.87 11.81 27.32
N PHE A 434 -16.78 10.83 27.47
CA PHE A 434 -18.12 10.85 26.89
C PHE A 434 -18.91 12.15 27.17
N THR A 435 -18.86 12.68 28.40
CA THR A 435 -19.52 13.94 28.76
C THR A 435 -18.95 15.15 28.03
N LEU A 436 -17.64 15.17 27.74
CA LEU A 436 -17.04 16.20 26.89
C LEU A 436 -17.37 15.99 25.42
N TYR A 437 -17.55 14.73 24.98
CA TYR A 437 -17.94 14.39 23.60
C TYR A 437 -19.36 14.88 23.30
N THR A 438 -20.31 14.68 24.23
CA THR A 438 -21.67 15.21 24.08
C THR A 438 -21.69 16.74 24.13
N ILE A 439 -20.87 17.39 24.96
CA ILE A 439 -20.68 18.85 24.94
C ILE A 439 -20.12 19.32 23.59
N GLY A 440 -19.13 18.62 23.02
CA GLY A 440 -18.58 18.93 21.70
C GLY A 440 -19.59 18.76 20.56
N PHE A 441 -20.44 17.73 20.65
CA PHE A 441 -21.54 17.49 19.71
C PHE A 441 -22.61 18.59 19.79
N VAL A 442 -23.02 19.00 21.00
CA VAL A 442 -23.94 20.13 21.20
C VAL A 442 -23.31 21.44 20.69
N GLY A 443 -22.02 21.67 20.96
CA GLY A 443 -21.27 22.80 20.43
C GLY A 443 -21.20 22.83 18.91
N PHE A 444 -21.00 21.67 18.26
CA PHE A 444 -21.07 21.54 16.81
C PHE A 444 -22.46 21.93 16.29
N VAL A 445 -23.54 21.40 16.88
CA VAL A 445 -24.92 21.74 16.49
C VAL A 445 -25.22 23.23 16.68
N MET A 446 -24.72 23.85 17.76
CA MET A 446 -24.83 25.30 17.99
C MET A 446 -23.99 26.13 17.00
N SER A 447 -22.92 25.58 16.44
CA SER A 447 -22.05 26.25 15.45
C SER A 447 -22.59 26.21 14.01
N LEU A 448 -23.72 25.54 13.75
CA LEU A 448 -24.24 25.35 12.39
C LEU A 448 -24.74 26.67 11.78
N GLN A 449 -24.12 27.08 10.67
CA GLN A 449 -24.42 28.34 9.97
C GLN A 449 -25.09 28.11 8.62
N LYS A 450 -26.15 28.89 8.33
CA LYS A 450 -26.89 28.87 7.05
C LYS A 450 -26.05 29.44 5.90
N GLY A 451 -25.17 28.59 5.39
CA GLY A 451 -24.24 28.85 4.27
C GLY A 451 -23.15 27.77 4.22
N PHE A 452 -22.61 27.41 5.39
CA PHE A 452 -21.50 26.46 5.52
C PHE A 452 -21.93 25.01 5.77
N LEU A 453 -23.23 24.71 5.89
CA LEU A 453 -23.77 23.39 6.28
C LEU A 453 -23.08 22.20 5.59
N LYS A 454 -22.90 22.25 4.26
CA LYS A 454 -22.23 21.19 3.47
C LYS A 454 -20.77 20.98 3.89
N GLN A 455 -20.04 22.07 4.13
CA GLN A 455 -18.66 22.04 4.63
C GLN A 455 -18.60 21.57 6.08
N GLN A 456 -19.48 22.04 6.95
CA GLN A 456 -19.53 21.68 8.37
C GLN A 456 -19.87 20.19 8.56
N PHE A 457 -20.90 19.66 7.90
CA PHE A 457 -21.23 18.23 7.94
C PHE A 457 -20.18 17.36 7.22
N GLY A 458 -19.60 17.85 6.11
CA GLY A 458 -18.51 17.15 5.42
C GLY A 458 -17.27 17.00 6.30
N LEU A 459 -16.83 18.07 6.95
CA LEU A 459 -15.71 18.06 7.89
C LEU A 459 -16.02 17.21 9.13
N PHE A 460 -17.22 17.32 9.71
CA PHE A 460 -17.65 16.51 10.83
C PHE A 460 -17.59 15.01 10.50
N CYS A 461 -18.07 14.61 9.32
CA CYS A 461 -17.95 13.24 8.82
C CYS A 461 -16.48 12.79 8.68
N TRP A 462 -15.63 13.61 8.05
CA TRP A 462 -14.21 13.30 7.91
C TRP A 462 -13.46 13.19 9.24
N VAL A 463 -13.77 14.05 10.22
CA VAL A 463 -13.23 13.96 11.58
C VAL A 463 -13.62 12.63 12.21
N HIS A 464 -14.91 12.29 12.25
CA HIS A 464 -15.37 11.08 12.94
C HIS A 464 -14.90 9.80 12.25
N MET A 465 -14.81 9.77 10.91
CA MET A 465 -14.16 8.68 10.18
C MET A 465 -12.66 8.57 10.47
N SER A 466 -11.95 9.70 10.59
CA SER A 466 -10.53 9.73 10.93
C SER A 466 -10.28 9.25 12.37
N LEU A 467 -11.15 9.66 13.32
CA LEU A 467 -11.09 9.19 14.71
C LEU A 467 -11.39 7.70 14.82
N LEU A 468 -12.41 7.21 14.12
CA LEU A 468 -12.78 5.79 14.08
C LEU A 468 -11.65 4.91 13.53
N ILE A 469 -10.87 5.40 12.57
CA ILE A 469 -9.72 4.66 12.01
C ILE A 469 -8.49 4.79 12.91
N ILE A 470 -8.13 6.01 13.32
CA ILE A 470 -6.84 6.29 13.96
C ILE A 470 -6.87 6.02 15.47
N VAL A 471 -7.88 6.50 16.18
CA VAL A 471 -7.94 6.41 17.67
C VAL A 471 -8.36 5.02 18.13
N LEU A 472 -9.23 4.33 17.38
CA LEU A 472 -9.60 2.95 17.69
C LEU A 472 -8.43 1.97 17.47
N SER A 473 -7.70 2.13 16.37
CA SER A 473 -6.54 1.27 16.07
C SER A 473 -5.35 1.55 16.99
N SER A 474 -5.09 2.81 17.35
CA SER A 474 -4.07 3.16 18.35
C SER A 474 -4.44 2.63 19.74
N HIS A 475 -5.72 2.68 20.14
CA HIS A 475 -6.18 2.06 21.38
C HIS A 475 -5.95 0.54 21.39
N PHE A 476 -6.26 -0.17 20.31
CA PHE A 476 -5.95 -1.61 20.20
C PHE A 476 -4.44 -1.90 20.25
N ILE A 477 -3.62 -1.05 19.62
CA ILE A 477 -2.16 -1.12 19.70
C ILE A 477 -1.66 -0.91 21.14
N VAL A 478 -2.23 0.04 21.89
CA VAL A 478 -1.91 0.27 23.31
C VAL A 478 -2.29 -0.94 24.16
N ASN A 479 -3.47 -1.53 23.95
CA ASN A 479 -3.84 -2.77 24.65
C ASN A 479 -2.88 -3.93 24.34
N ASN A 480 -2.42 -4.07 23.09
CA ASN A 480 -1.39 -5.07 22.76
C ASN A 480 -0.09 -4.84 23.54
N ILE A 481 0.33 -3.58 23.73
CA ILE A 481 1.50 -3.25 24.56
C ILE A 481 1.26 -3.64 26.02
N LEU A 482 0.07 -3.36 26.58
CA LEU A 482 -0.26 -3.67 27.97
C LEU A 482 -0.29 -5.17 28.28
N GLU A 483 -0.70 -6.01 27.32
CA GLU A 483 -0.67 -7.49 27.43
C GLU A 483 0.75 -8.08 27.22
N GLY A 484 1.74 -7.24 26.87
CA GLY A 484 3.16 -7.58 26.74
C GLY A 484 3.79 -7.06 25.43
N LEU A 485 4.97 -6.44 25.52
CA LEU A 485 5.67 -5.82 24.38
C LEU A 485 5.82 -6.72 23.14
N ILE A 486 5.90 -8.04 23.30
CA ILE A 486 6.00 -9.00 22.19
C ILE A 486 4.79 -8.93 21.23
N TRP A 487 3.58 -8.64 21.74
CA TRP A 487 2.36 -8.49 20.93
C TRP A 487 2.31 -7.18 20.15
N PHE A 488 3.14 -6.21 20.52
CA PHE A 488 3.38 -5.02 19.71
C PHE A 488 4.54 -5.25 18.72
N TRP A 489 5.71 -5.56 19.26
CA TRP A 489 6.98 -5.50 18.54
C TRP A 489 7.10 -6.54 17.44
N VAL A 490 6.81 -7.82 17.75
CA VAL A 490 6.96 -8.88 16.74
C VAL A 490 6.00 -8.61 15.57
N PRO A 491 4.68 -8.43 15.75
CA PRO A 491 3.76 -8.03 14.68
C PRO A 491 4.17 -6.80 13.87
N ALA A 492 4.61 -5.71 14.53
CA ALA A 492 5.05 -4.51 13.83
C ALA A 492 6.28 -4.77 12.94
N SER A 493 7.21 -5.62 13.42
CA SER A 493 8.38 -6.05 12.66
C SER A 493 8.05 -6.99 11.50
N LEU A 494 6.98 -7.80 11.59
CA LEU A 494 6.51 -8.63 10.47
C LEU A 494 6.09 -7.77 9.26
N VAL A 495 5.40 -6.65 9.51
CA VAL A 495 4.99 -5.71 8.45
C VAL A 495 6.21 -5.02 7.82
N ILE A 496 7.17 -4.58 8.63
CA ILE A 496 8.43 -3.96 8.15
C ILE A 496 9.23 -4.97 7.30
N CYS A 497 9.38 -6.20 7.81
CA CYS A 497 9.96 -7.33 7.09
C CYS A 497 9.25 -7.57 5.75
N ASN A 498 7.91 -7.53 5.73
CA ASN A 498 7.13 -7.78 4.53
C ASN A 498 7.39 -6.75 3.42
N ASP A 499 7.31 -5.44 3.70
CA ASP A 499 7.57 -4.42 2.69
C ASP A 499 9.05 -4.45 2.21
N VAL A 500 10.01 -4.79 3.09
CA VAL A 500 11.43 -4.98 2.70
C VAL A 500 11.59 -6.17 1.75
N PHE A 501 11.06 -7.35 2.08
CA PHE A 501 11.17 -8.51 1.19
C PHE A 501 10.33 -8.36 -0.09
N ALA A 502 9.17 -7.70 -0.04
CA ALA A 502 8.37 -7.40 -1.23
C ALA A 502 9.14 -6.50 -2.21
N TYR A 503 9.96 -5.59 -1.70
CA TYR A 503 10.89 -4.78 -2.50
C TYR A 503 12.06 -5.62 -3.06
N VAL A 504 12.71 -6.46 -2.23
CA VAL A 504 13.85 -7.30 -2.64
C VAL A 504 13.46 -8.31 -3.71
N TRP A 505 12.41 -9.11 -3.49
CA TRP A 505 11.89 -10.07 -4.47
C TRP A 505 11.26 -9.37 -5.68
N GLY A 506 10.67 -8.19 -5.47
CA GLY A 506 10.09 -7.37 -6.54
C GLY A 506 11.12 -6.75 -7.50
N ILE A 507 12.35 -6.47 -7.06
CA ILE A 507 13.44 -6.03 -7.95
C ILE A 507 14.14 -7.21 -8.62
N THR A 508 14.35 -8.32 -7.91
CA THR A 508 15.12 -9.46 -8.43
C THR A 508 14.32 -10.36 -9.39
N PHE A 509 13.01 -10.54 -9.15
CA PHE A 509 12.16 -11.42 -9.97
C PHE A 509 10.88 -10.76 -10.48
N GLY A 510 10.54 -9.55 -10.02
CA GLY A 510 9.30 -8.86 -10.37
C GLY A 510 9.15 -8.57 -11.86
N ARG A 511 8.02 -9.01 -12.43
CA ARG A 511 7.67 -8.83 -13.85
C ARG A 511 6.20 -8.51 -14.07
N THR A 512 5.31 -8.99 -13.21
CA THR A 512 3.86 -8.76 -13.30
C THR A 512 3.40 -7.76 -12.24
N PRO A 513 2.80 -6.61 -12.61
CA PRO A 513 2.29 -5.64 -11.64
C PRO A 513 1.05 -6.18 -10.93
N LEU A 514 1.03 -6.09 -9.61
CA LEU A 514 -0.04 -6.64 -8.76
C LEU A 514 -1.34 -5.83 -8.82
N ILE A 515 -1.25 -4.50 -8.98
CA ILE A 515 -2.40 -3.61 -9.13
C ILE A 515 -2.04 -2.38 -9.99
N GLN A 516 -2.92 -2.00 -10.91
CA GLN A 516 -2.70 -0.86 -11.83
C GLN A 516 -2.47 0.47 -11.10
N LEU A 517 -3.05 0.60 -9.91
CA LEU A 517 -2.92 1.75 -9.00
C LEU A 517 -1.51 1.94 -8.43
N SER A 518 -0.71 0.87 -8.39
CA SER A 518 0.64 0.84 -7.83
C SER A 518 1.54 -0.05 -8.71
N PRO A 519 1.89 0.40 -9.94
CA PRO A 519 2.58 -0.43 -10.94
C PRO A 519 4.01 -0.85 -10.54
N LYS A 520 4.54 -0.35 -9.42
CA LYS A 520 5.82 -0.77 -8.82
C LYS A 520 5.71 -1.94 -7.83
N LYS A 521 4.51 -2.31 -7.36
CA LYS A 521 4.31 -3.50 -6.52
C LYS A 521 3.97 -4.69 -7.43
N THR A 522 4.74 -5.76 -7.35
CA THR A 522 4.71 -6.91 -8.27
C THR A 522 4.20 -8.19 -7.62
N VAL A 523 3.57 -9.09 -8.38
CA VAL A 523 3.05 -10.37 -7.86
C VAL A 523 4.18 -11.28 -7.37
N GLU A 524 5.30 -11.34 -8.09
CA GLU A 524 6.45 -12.17 -7.70
C GLU A 524 7.06 -11.68 -6.39
N GLY A 525 7.16 -10.35 -6.23
CA GLY A 525 7.57 -9.71 -4.98
C GLY A 525 6.65 -10.05 -3.80
N PHE A 526 5.33 -10.02 -4.00
CA PHE A 526 4.33 -10.37 -2.97
C PHE A 526 4.43 -11.84 -2.51
N ILE A 527 4.63 -12.77 -3.45
CA ILE A 527 4.81 -14.20 -3.14
C ILE A 527 6.15 -14.47 -2.44
N GLY A 528 7.23 -13.81 -2.86
CA GLY A 528 8.54 -13.91 -2.18
C GLY A 528 8.50 -13.33 -0.77
N ALA A 529 7.79 -12.20 -0.58
CA ALA A 529 7.57 -11.59 0.72
C ALA A 529 6.83 -12.52 1.68
N PHE A 530 5.80 -13.23 1.22
CA PHE A 530 5.05 -14.20 2.03
C PHE A 530 5.96 -15.23 2.68
N TRP A 531 6.70 -16.02 1.89
CA TRP A 531 7.58 -17.06 2.43
C TRP A 531 8.71 -16.49 3.29
N SER A 532 9.27 -15.35 2.91
CA SER A 532 10.30 -14.66 3.71
C SER A 532 9.76 -14.21 5.07
N THR A 533 8.51 -13.72 5.11
CA THR A 533 7.85 -13.26 6.34
C THR A 533 7.47 -14.43 7.24
N MET A 534 7.10 -15.61 6.71
CA MET A 534 6.89 -16.81 7.53
C MET A 534 8.18 -17.22 8.25
N ILE A 535 9.29 -17.31 7.50
CA ILE A 535 10.58 -17.76 8.02
C ILE A 535 11.12 -16.75 9.03
N PHE A 536 11.11 -15.46 8.68
CA PHE A 536 11.47 -14.38 9.60
C PHE A 536 10.60 -14.39 10.85
N GLY A 537 9.28 -14.48 10.71
CA GLY A 537 8.35 -14.40 11.83
C GLY A 537 8.52 -15.52 12.85
N VAL A 538 8.77 -16.76 12.39
CA VAL A 538 9.14 -17.86 13.29
C VAL A 538 10.47 -17.56 13.98
N LEU A 539 11.56 -17.34 13.24
CA LEU A 539 12.90 -17.13 13.83
C LEU A 539 12.95 -15.94 14.81
N TRP A 540 12.33 -14.83 14.43
CA TRP A 540 12.32 -13.58 15.20
C TRP A 540 11.43 -13.69 16.44
N GLY A 541 10.24 -14.29 16.32
CA GLY A 541 9.38 -14.57 17.47
C GLY A 541 9.99 -15.59 18.44
N THR A 542 10.68 -16.61 17.93
CA THR A 542 11.43 -17.59 18.75
C THR A 542 12.60 -16.95 19.50
N TYR A 543 13.24 -15.92 18.94
CA TYR A 543 14.23 -15.12 19.66
C TYR A 543 13.57 -14.23 20.74
N PHE A 544 12.55 -13.45 20.39
CA PHE A 544 11.94 -12.50 21.33
C PHE A 544 11.14 -13.14 22.48
N MET A 545 10.65 -14.39 22.35
CA MET A 545 9.99 -15.07 23.47
C MET A 545 10.93 -15.52 24.60
N GLN A 546 12.26 -15.41 24.43
CA GLN A 546 13.25 -15.79 25.45
C GLN A 546 13.43 -14.75 26.56
N PHE A 547 12.82 -13.55 26.40
CA PHE A 547 13.00 -12.42 27.31
C PHE A 547 11.72 -12.17 28.11
N ASP A 548 11.76 -12.42 29.42
CA ASP A 548 10.62 -12.20 30.35
C ASP A 548 10.01 -10.79 30.19
N TYR A 549 10.84 -9.76 30.07
CA TYR A 549 10.44 -8.36 29.83
C TYR A 549 9.57 -8.15 28.57
N MET A 550 9.67 -9.03 27.56
CA MET A 550 8.89 -8.94 26.32
C MET A 550 7.55 -9.69 26.42
N ILE A 551 7.52 -10.81 27.15
CA ILE A 551 6.35 -11.71 27.23
C ILE A 551 5.44 -11.44 28.42
N CYS A 552 5.92 -10.73 29.45
CA CYS A 552 5.13 -10.40 30.64
C CYS A 552 4.18 -9.22 30.39
N PRO A 553 2.91 -9.30 30.84
CA PRO A 553 1.99 -8.17 30.80
C PRO A 553 2.39 -7.10 31.83
N VAL A 554 1.91 -5.87 31.63
CA VAL A 554 2.19 -4.74 32.50
C VAL A 554 1.59 -4.97 33.90
N GLN A 555 2.44 -4.82 34.92
CA GLN A 555 2.03 -4.73 36.32
C GLN A 555 2.33 -3.32 36.85
N ASP A 556 3.58 -2.85 36.67
CA ASP A 556 3.99 -1.48 36.98
C ASP A 556 4.36 -0.68 35.72
N LEU A 557 3.93 0.58 35.64
CA LEU A 557 4.20 1.48 34.51
C LEU A 557 5.67 1.95 34.42
N GLY A 558 6.47 1.70 35.46
CA GLY A 558 7.88 2.11 35.56
C GLY A 558 8.90 1.06 35.13
N VAL A 559 8.48 -0.12 34.64
CA VAL A 559 9.43 -1.19 34.29
C VAL A 559 10.17 -0.91 32.98
N SER A 560 11.49 -1.11 33.02
CA SER A 560 12.42 -0.99 31.89
C SER A 560 13.11 -2.33 31.60
N ALA A 561 13.83 -2.44 30.50
CA ALA A 561 14.56 -3.66 30.13
C ALA A 561 15.68 -4.05 31.12
N TRP A 562 16.12 -3.13 31.99
CA TRP A 562 17.07 -3.39 33.07
C TRP A 562 16.41 -3.76 34.40
N SER A 563 15.07 -3.62 34.50
CA SER A 563 14.28 -4.07 35.64
C SER A 563 14.09 -5.59 35.56
N SER A 564 14.41 -6.34 36.61
CA SER A 564 14.29 -7.81 36.64
C SER A 564 12.83 -8.28 36.81
N VAL A 565 12.00 -8.00 35.81
CA VAL A 565 10.59 -8.44 35.75
C VAL A 565 10.55 -9.96 35.61
N LYS A 566 9.74 -10.62 36.46
CA LYS A 566 9.41 -12.04 36.35
C LYS A 566 7.91 -12.23 36.51
N CYS A 567 7.28 -12.93 35.57
CA CYS A 567 5.89 -13.33 35.64
C CYS A 567 5.77 -14.85 35.41
N LYS A 568 4.57 -15.39 35.62
CA LYS A 568 4.22 -16.70 35.06
C LYS A 568 3.99 -16.51 33.54
N PRO A 569 4.79 -17.10 32.64
CA PRO A 569 4.58 -16.93 31.20
C PRO A 569 3.26 -17.57 30.77
N ASN A 570 2.63 -17.01 29.73
CA ASN A 570 1.46 -17.61 29.09
C ASN A 570 1.86 -19.02 28.54
N PRO A 571 1.07 -20.09 28.77
CA PRO A 571 1.33 -21.44 28.26
C PRO A 571 1.54 -21.57 26.75
N VAL A 572 1.27 -20.54 25.95
CA VAL A 572 1.61 -20.41 24.53
C VAL A 572 3.12 -20.24 24.28
N PHE A 573 3.85 -19.61 25.20
CA PHE A 573 5.32 -19.47 25.12
C PHE A 573 6.08 -20.66 25.71
N VAL A 574 5.41 -21.52 26.48
CA VAL A 574 6.03 -22.69 27.11
C VAL A 574 6.27 -23.77 26.06
N TRP A 575 7.51 -24.25 25.96
CA TRP A 575 7.91 -25.35 25.08
C TRP A 575 7.22 -26.66 25.47
N ARG A 576 6.84 -27.44 24.45
CA ARG A 576 6.17 -28.74 24.56
C ARG A 576 6.76 -29.70 23.52
N ASP A 577 6.75 -30.99 23.82
CA ASP A 577 7.18 -32.02 22.87
C ASP A 577 6.00 -32.52 22.04
N TRP A 578 6.05 -32.30 20.71
CA TRP A 578 5.10 -32.94 19.80
C TRP A 578 5.59 -34.34 19.46
N GLN A 579 4.90 -35.36 19.97
CA GLN A 579 5.06 -36.75 19.51
C GLN A 579 4.57 -36.87 18.06
N MET A 580 5.48 -37.21 17.13
CA MET A 580 5.12 -37.34 15.73
C MET A 580 4.37 -38.65 15.44
N GLY A 581 3.40 -38.58 14.52
CA GLY A 581 2.71 -39.78 14.04
C GLY A 581 3.68 -40.76 13.37
N PRO A 582 3.52 -42.10 13.55
CA PRO A 582 4.49 -43.10 13.10
C PRO A 582 5.04 -42.95 11.66
N PRO A 583 4.22 -42.73 10.60
CA PRO A 583 4.77 -42.60 9.24
C PRO A 583 5.65 -41.36 9.06
N MET A 584 5.38 -40.27 9.80
CA MET A 584 6.15 -39.03 9.70
C MET A 584 7.47 -39.13 10.46
N ALA A 585 7.49 -39.81 11.62
CA ALA A 585 8.71 -40.11 12.37
C ALA A 585 9.64 -41.05 11.58
N VAL A 586 9.11 -42.07 10.90
CA VAL A 586 9.89 -42.95 10.01
C VAL A 586 10.48 -42.17 8.84
N PHE A 587 9.71 -41.30 8.19
CA PHE A 587 10.21 -40.45 7.09
C PHE A 587 11.34 -39.50 7.55
N LEU A 588 11.15 -38.77 8.66
CA LEU A 588 12.18 -37.85 9.17
C LEU A 588 13.44 -38.59 9.63
N SER A 589 13.30 -39.75 10.30
CA SER A 589 14.46 -40.52 10.75
C SER A 589 15.25 -41.16 9.59
N THR A 590 14.57 -41.52 8.50
CA THR A 590 15.23 -41.95 7.25
C THR A 590 15.99 -40.80 6.60
N LEU A 591 15.45 -39.58 6.63
CA LEU A 591 16.05 -38.39 5.99
C LEU A 591 17.20 -37.78 6.79
N LEU A 592 17.13 -37.77 8.13
CA LEU A 592 18.14 -37.16 9.02
C LEU A 592 19.10 -38.18 9.67
N GLY A 593 18.93 -39.49 9.42
CA GLY A 593 19.79 -40.55 9.98
C GLY A 593 19.75 -40.65 11.51
N ARG A 594 18.70 -40.13 12.16
CA ARG A 594 18.53 -40.09 13.62
C ARG A 594 17.07 -40.37 13.98
N THR A 595 16.83 -41.14 15.05
CA THR A 595 15.48 -41.48 15.54
C THR A 595 14.81 -40.32 16.27
N ILE A 596 14.38 -39.31 15.52
CA ILE A 596 13.61 -38.17 16.05
C ILE A 596 12.15 -38.61 16.19
N THR A 597 11.70 -38.88 17.42
CA THR A 597 10.30 -39.23 17.74
C THR A 597 9.49 -38.05 18.26
N THR A 598 10.14 -37.07 18.88
CA THR A 598 9.55 -35.80 19.33
C THR A 598 10.18 -34.60 18.61
N ILE A 599 9.38 -33.55 18.40
CA ILE A 599 9.87 -32.22 18.01
C ILE A 599 9.50 -31.22 19.12
N PRO A 600 10.47 -30.47 19.68
CA PRO A 600 10.17 -29.40 20.62
C PRO A 600 9.54 -28.21 19.88
N TYR A 601 8.40 -27.73 20.37
CA TYR A 601 7.74 -26.54 19.84
C TYR A 601 7.09 -25.72 20.96
N ALA A 602 7.09 -24.40 20.84
CA ALA A 602 6.15 -23.56 21.57
C ALA A 602 4.87 -23.41 20.72
N PRO A 603 3.66 -23.47 21.29
CA PRO A 603 2.43 -23.13 20.58
C PRO A 603 2.47 -21.76 19.89
N TYR A 604 3.26 -20.82 20.42
CA TYR A 604 3.54 -19.51 19.82
C TYR A 604 4.00 -19.60 18.36
N HIS A 605 4.74 -20.64 17.96
CA HIS A 605 5.17 -20.84 16.56
C HIS A 605 3.97 -20.93 15.58
N LEU A 606 2.85 -21.53 16.00
CA LEU A 606 1.65 -21.60 15.16
C LEU A 606 0.99 -20.22 15.03
N HIS A 607 0.90 -19.47 16.13
CA HIS A 607 0.37 -18.10 16.12
C HIS A 607 1.27 -17.15 15.30
N LEU A 608 2.59 -17.30 15.35
CA LEU A 608 3.54 -16.57 14.51
C LEU A 608 3.31 -16.82 13.02
N LEU A 609 3.01 -18.06 12.61
CA LEU A 609 2.65 -18.35 11.20
C LEU A 609 1.34 -17.68 10.79
N PHE A 610 0.31 -17.67 11.64
CA PHE A 610 -0.93 -16.95 11.36
C PHE A 610 -0.73 -15.42 11.30
N MET A 611 0.04 -14.85 12.24
CA MET A 611 0.36 -13.42 12.25
C MET A 611 1.20 -13.01 11.04
N SER A 612 2.20 -13.83 10.66
CA SER A 612 3.00 -13.61 9.44
C SER A 612 2.14 -13.72 8.18
N GLY A 613 1.21 -14.68 8.15
CA GLY A 613 0.20 -14.84 7.11
C GLY A 613 -0.62 -13.58 6.91
N PHE A 614 -1.17 -13.02 8.00
CA PHE A 614 -1.92 -11.76 7.94
C PHE A 614 -1.03 -10.57 7.54
N ALA A 615 0.17 -10.45 8.14
CA ALA A 615 1.13 -9.38 7.86
C ALA A 615 1.58 -9.34 6.39
N SER A 616 1.59 -10.49 5.70
CA SER A 616 1.93 -10.55 4.27
C SER A 616 0.72 -10.52 3.33
N LEU A 617 -0.40 -11.13 3.69
CA LEU A 617 -1.53 -11.29 2.76
C LEU A 617 -2.57 -10.19 2.89
N VAL A 618 -2.75 -9.62 4.09
CA VAL A 618 -3.85 -8.69 4.39
C VAL A 618 -3.35 -7.31 4.77
N ALA A 619 -2.33 -7.18 5.63
CA ALA A 619 -1.81 -5.88 6.05
C ALA A 619 -1.39 -4.96 4.89
N PRO A 620 -0.78 -5.44 3.77
CA PRO A 620 -0.42 -4.58 2.64
C PRO A 620 -1.62 -3.92 1.93
N PHE A 621 -2.85 -4.39 2.15
CA PHE A 621 -4.06 -3.71 1.66
C PHE A 621 -4.35 -2.39 2.38
N GLY A 622 -3.83 -2.17 3.60
CA GLY A 622 -3.78 -0.84 4.22
C GLY A 622 -3.00 0.15 3.35
N GLY A 623 -1.78 -0.24 2.95
CA GLY A 623 -0.94 0.54 2.03
C GLY A 623 -1.51 0.70 0.62
N PHE A 624 -2.27 -0.28 0.11
CA PHE A 624 -3.00 -0.12 -1.16
C PHE A 624 -4.16 0.87 -1.03
N PHE A 625 -4.93 0.82 0.06
CA PHE A 625 -6.01 1.76 0.35
C PHE A 625 -5.48 3.19 0.50
N ALA A 626 -4.45 3.38 1.33
CA ALA A 626 -3.77 4.65 1.52
C ALA A 626 -3.16 5.20 0.21
N SER A 627 -2.56 4.33 -0.62
CA SER A 627 -2.08 4.71 -1.96
C SER A 627 -3.21 5.14 -2.89
N GLY A 628 -4.35 4.45 -2.87
CA GLY A 628 -5.52 4.79 -3.67
C GLY A 628 -6.17 6.10 -3.27
N PHE A 629 -6.33 6.28 -1.97
CA PHE A 629 -6.78 7.53 -1.36
C PHE A 629 -5.89 8.71 -1.82
N LYS A 630 -4.56 8.60 -1.74
CA LYS A 630 -3.66 9.66 -2.22
C LYS A 630 -3.85 10.01 -3.70
N ARG A 631 -4.13 9.01 -4.55
CA ARG A 631 -4.40 9.24 -5.99
C ARG A 631 -5.73 9.96 -6.23
N ALA A 632 -6.76 9.72 -5.40
CA ALA A 632 -8.04 10.42 -5.50
C ALA A 632 -7.91 11.94 -5.28
N PHE A 633 -6.95 12.38 -4.45
CA PHE A 633 -6.64 13.80 -4.20
C PHE A 633 -5.43 14.31 -5.00
N ASN A 634 -4.97 13.57 -6.03
CA ASN A 634 -3.79 13.88 -6.84
C ASN A 634 -2.45 14.07 -6.08
N ILE A 635 -2.39 13.77 -4.79
CA ILE A 635 -1.16 13.85 -3.98
C ILE A 635 -0.27 12.62 -4.13
N LYS A 636 0.97 12.71 -3.64
CA LYS A 636 1.97 11.64 -3.69
C LYS A 636 2.23 10.99 -2.33
N ASP A 637 2.35 11.82 -1.31
CA ASP A 637 2.67 11.51 0.09
C ASP A 637 1.69 12.32 0.97
N PHE A 638 1.31 11.85 2.16
CA PHE A 638 0.31 12.54 3.01
C PHE A 638 0.83 13.81 3.67
N GLY A 639 2.15 13.95 3.79
CA GLY A 639 2.79 15.09 4.42
C GLY A 639 4.30 15.00 4.37
N HIS A 640 4.96 15.89 5.11
CA HIS A 640 6.42 15.99 5.20
C HIS A 640 6.87 16.00 6.68
N SER A 641 6.16 15.27 7.56
CA SER A 641 6.44 15.27 9.01
C SER A 641 7.82 14.69 9.37
N ILE A 642 8.46 13.92 8.49
CA ILE A 642 9.80 13.37 8.72
C ILE A 642 10.75 13.84 7.59
N PRO A 643 11.87 14.53 7.90
CA PRO A 643 12.81 15.03 6.90
C PRO A 643 13.31 13.96 5.93
N GLY A 644 13.16 14.23 4.63
CA GLY A 644 13.54 13.32 3.54
C GLY A 644 12.69 12.05 3.40
N HIS A 645 11.65 11.87 4.23
CA HIS A 645 11.09 10.55 4.55
C HIS A 645 9.59 10.34 4.33
N GLY A 646 8.85 11.39 3.95
CA GLY A 646 7.40 11.34 3.67
C GLY A 646 6.54 11.72 4.89
N GLY A 647 5.27 11.35 4.84
CA GLY A 647 4.35 11.48 5.97
C GLY A 647 4.56 10.39 7.02
N MET A 648 3.95 10.58 8.19
CA MET A 648 3.77 9.50 9.17
C MET A 648 2.65 8.54 8.72
N THR A 649 1.62 9.06 8.04
CA THR A 649 0.49 8.27 7.52
C THR A 649 0.97 7.24 6.50
N ASP A 650 1.95 7.60 5.66
CA ASP A 650 2.64 6.74 4.69
C ASP A 650 3.47 5.60 5.31
N ARG A 651 3.49 5.48 6.64
CA ARG A 651 4.27 4.48 7.42
C ARG A 651 3.41 3.65 8.35
N MET A 652 2.24 4.18 8.73
CA MET A 652 1.34 3.57 9.70
C MET A 652 0.12 2.90 9.07
N ASP A 653 -0.13 3.10 7.77
CA ASP A 653 -1.26 2.53 7.03
C ASP A 653 -1.38 1.00 7.12
N CYS A 654 -0.30 0.26 6.91
CA CYS A 654 -0.24 -1.19 7.14
C CYS A 654 -0.23 -1.56 8.65
N GLN A 655 0.38 -0.70 9.49
CA GLN A 655 0.58 -0.97 10.92
C GLN A 655 -0.71 -0.88 11.73
N PHE A 656 -1.61 0.07 11.43
CA PHE A 656 -2.92 0.15 12.08
C PHE A 656 -3.75 -1.11 11.83
N LEU A 657 -3.75 -1.61 10.60
CA LEU A 657 -4.47 -2.85 10.24
C LEU A 657 -3.88 -4.08 10.94
N MET A 658 -2.55 -4.15 11.08
CA MET A 658 -1.88 -5.21 11.85
C MET A 658 -2.20 -5.12 13.36
N GLY A 659 -2.16 -3.92 13.95
CA GLY A 659 -2.44 -3.71 15.38
C GLY A 659 -3.87 -4.08 15.78
N VAL A 660 -4.85 -3.69 14.96
CA VAL A 660 -6.26 -4.12 15.10
C VAL A 660 -6.37 -5.64 15.05
N PHE A 661 -5.73 -6.27 14.06
CA PHE A 661 -5.76 -7.72 13.90
C PHE A 661 -5.17 -8.45 15.12
N VAL A 662 -4.00 -8.03 15.61
CA VAL A 662 -3.34 -8.69 16.75
C VAL A 662 -4.21 -8.62 18.01
N TYR A 663 -4.84 -7.47 18.28
CA TYR A 663 -5.71 -7.33 19.45
C TYR A 663 -6.89 -8.30 19.41
N VAL A 664 -7.58 -8.37 18.28
CA VAL A 664 -8.70 -9.31 18.06
C VAL A 664 -8.21 -10.76 18.10
N TYR A 665 -7.07 -11.07 17.48
CA TYR A 665 -6.49 -12.41 17.44
C TYR A 665 -6.06 -12.90 18.84
N TYR A 666 -5.35 -12.05 19.60
CA TYR A 666 -4.94 -12.32 20.97
C TYR A 666 -6.15 -12.56 21.88
N GLY A 667 -7.11 -11.61 21.90
CA GLY A 667 -8.34 -11.72 22.71
C GLY A 667 -9.22 -12.93 22.37
N SER A 668 -9.16 -13.43 21.12
CA SER A 668 -9.97 -14.55 20.64
C SER A 668 -9.29 -15.93 20.77
N LEU A 669 -7.96 -16.01 20.73
CA LEU A 669 -7.23 -17.28 20.58
C LEU A 669 -6.05 -17.50 21.56
N ILE A 670 -5.61 -16.47 22.30
CA ILE A 670 -4.40 -16.52 23.16
C ILE A 670 -4.69 -16.10 24.61
N ARG A 671 -5.64 -15.17 24.82
CA ARG A 671 -6.00 -14.66 26.14
C ARG A 671 -6.59 -15.76 27.03
N GLU A 672 -5.87 -16.11 28.10
CA GLU A 672 -6.36 -17.07 29.10
C GLU A 672 -7.25 -16.36 30.13
N TYR A 673 -8.45 -16.91 30.37
CA TYR A 673 -9.41 -16.37 31.35
C TYR A 673 -9.20 -17.07 32.70
N HIS A 674 -8.19 -16.65 33.46
CA HIS A 674 -7.93 -17.11 34.81
C HIS A 674 -8.97 -16.56 35.80
N VAL A 675 -10.08 -17.28 35.96
CA VAL A 675 -11.09 -16.99 37.00
C VAL A 675 -10.50 -17.30 38.38
N THR A 676 -10.21 -16.25 39.17
CA THR A 676 -9.66 -16.40 40.53
C THR A 676 -10.79 -16.38 41.57
N VAL A 677 -10.58 -17.05 42.71
CA VAL A 677 -11.55 -17.03 43.83
C VAL A 677 -11.84 -15.59 44.28
N GLY A 678 -10.84 -14.71 44.28
CA GLY A 678 -11.02 -13.28 44.56
C GLY A 678 -11.93 -12.59 43.55
N SER A 679 -11.72 -12.79 42.24
CA SER A 679 -12.60 -12.22 41.21
C SER A 679 -14.03 -12.76 41.25
N VAL A 680 -14.21 -14.04 41.61
CA VAL A 680 -15.55 -14.64 41.81
C VAL A 680 -16.21 -14.03 43.04
N LEU A 681 -15.51 -13.96 44.18
CA LEU A 681 -16.02 -13.36 45.41
C LEU A 681 -16.36 -11.87 45.23
N GLN A 682 -15.54 -11.12 44.48
CA GLN A 682 -15.84 -9.73 44.13
C GLN A 682 -17.08 -9.63 43.25
N THR A 683 -17.18 -10.46 42.19
CA THR A 683 -18.36 -10.49 41.31
C THR A 683 -19.64 -10.84 42.10
N ILE A 684 -19.54 -11.75 43.07
CA ILE A 684 -20.63 -12.09 43.98
C ILE A 684 -20.99 -10.91 44.88
N ALA A 685 -20.00 -10.30 45.53
CA ALA A 685 -20.21 -9.22 46.49
C ALA A 685 -20.72 -7.91 45.86
N THR A 686 -20.38 -7.62 44.60
CA THR A 686 -20.87 -6.42 43.88
C THR A 686 -22.07 -6.70 42.99
N GLY A 687 -22.34 -7.95 42.63
CA GLY A 687 -23.31 -8.33 41.60
C GLY A 687 -24.56 -9.06 42.09
N LEU A 688 -24.58 -9.56 43.33
CA LEU A 688 -25.73 -10.24 43.93
C LEU A 688 -26.11 -9.60 45.27
N THR A 689 -27.40 -9.55 45.58
CA THR A 689 -27.93 -9.12 46.87
C THR A 689 -27.63 -10.14 47.97
N VAL A 690 -27.73 -9.74 49.25
CA VAL A 690 -27.40 -10.62 50.40
C VAL A 690 -28.20 -11.93 50.39
N ASP A 691 -29.48 -11.88 50.05
CA ASP A 691 -30.33 -13.07 49.97
C ASP A 691 -29.89 -14.01 48.84
N GLU A 692 -29.54 -13.47 47.67
CA GLU A 692 -29.00 -14.25 46.55
C GLU A 692 -27.62 -14.84 46.85
N GLN A 693 -26.77 -14.12 47.60
CA GLN A 693 -25.49 -14.63 48.08
C GLN A 693 -25.69 -15.83 49.04
N LEU A 694 -26.70 -15.78 49.91
CA LEU A 694 -27.07 -16.89 50.80
C LEU A 694 -27.61 -18.10 50.04
N VAL A 695 -28.43 -17.89 49.02
CA VAL A 695 -28.91 -18.96 48.12
C VAL A 695 -27.75 -19.60 47.37
N LEU A 696 -26.86 -18.79 46.78
CA LEU A 696 -25.67 -19.25 46.06
C LEU A 696 -24.72 -20.04 46.98
N LEU A 697 -24.55 -19.60 48.23
CA LEU A 697 -23.77 -20.33 49.23
C LEU A 697 -24.40 -21.68 49.56
N ALA A 698 -25.72 -21.75 49.77
CA ALA A 698 -26.43 -22.99 50.05
C ALA A 698 -26.35 -23.99 48.89
N ASP A 699 -26.46 -23.54 47.64
CA ASP A 699 -26.31 -24.41 46.47
C ASP A 699 -24.85 -24.82 46.20
N LEU A 700 -23.88 -23.97 46.48
CA LEU A 700 -22.46 -24.34 46.45
C LEU A 700 -22.13 -25.40 47.52
N GLN A 701 -22.69 -25.27 48.73
CA GLN A 701 -22.57 -26.29 49.78
C GLN A 701 -23.20 -27.63 49.34
N ARG A 702 -24.41 -27.60 48.76
CA ARG A 702 -25.08 -28.80 48.20
C ARG A 702 -24.25 -29.44 47.07
N TYR A 703 -23.62 -28.64 46.21
CA TYR A 703 -22.77 -29.11 45.12
C TYR A 703 -21.52 -29.82 45.63
N LEU A 704 -20.79 -29.21 46.56
CA LEU A 704 -19.57 -29.79 47.17
C LEU A 704 -19.89 -31.05 47.99
N ALA A 705 -21.01 -31.08 48.70
CA ALA A 705 -21.48 -32.27 49.42
C ALA A 705 -21.75 -33.45 48.48
N ARG A 706 -22.30 -33.21 47.27
CA ARG A 706 -22.48 -34.25 46.23
C ARG A 706 -21.15 -34.78 45.67
N GLN A 707 -20.06 -34.02 45.77
CA GLN A 707 -18.70 -34.47 45.43
C GLN A 707 -18.00 -35.20 46.60
N GLY A 708 -18.70 -35.44 47.72
CA GLY A 708 -18.14 -36.07 48.92
C GLY A 708 -17.24 -35.15 49.76
N ILE A 709 -17.13 -33.88 49.39
CA ILE A 709 -16.29 -32.91 50.09
C ILE A 709 -17.04 -32.45 51.36
N LYS A 710 -16.60 -32.95 52.51
CA LYS A 710 -17.11 -32.49 53.82
C LYS A 710 -16.59 -31.08 54.11
N ILE A 711 -17.45 -30.08 53.91
CA ILE A 711 -17.19 -28.72 54.37
C ILE A 711 -17.22 -28.72 55.91
N PRO A 712 -16.17 -28.24 56.60
CA PRO A 712 -16.23 -28.08 58.05
C PRO A 712 -17.19 -26.93 58.39
N SER A 713 -18.31 -27.27 59.05
CA SER A 713 -19.14 -26.29 59.75
C SER A 713 -18.31 -25.63 60.85
N ARG A 714 -18.25 -24.30 60.85
CA ARG A 714 -17.43 -23.48 61.75
C ARG A 714 -18.30 -22.46 62.46
#